data_AF-A0A7L0T1K6-F1
#
_entry.id   AF-A0A7L0T1K6-F1
#
_cell.length_a   1.000
_cell.length_b   1.000
_cell.length_c   1.000
_cell.angle_alpha   90.00
_cell.angle_beta   90.00
_cell.angle_gamma   90.00
#
_symmetry.space_group_name_H-M   'P 1'
#
loop_
_entity.id
_entity.type
_entity.pdbx_description
1 polymer ?
#
loop_
_entity_poly.entity_id
_entity_poly.type
_entity_poly.pdbx_seq_one_letter_code
_entity_poly.pdbx_strand_id
1 'polypeptide(L)'
;QQQQKVWVNLATKYPEVVLCVGKICFGEKARKKIPKILKQDQKYTLACAVCALLNSGGGVIKAEIENRNYNLGRDKIGPDFEEAFRSLLLFPDWRKYLDFEQRDNYLLIFIKTWSSENTSLTSTSVRPRICTLSTGLNTKSGDFLAHVKPSEAFLFLKEKQDKARRQLSPEPPAKIRKTKAIEGNTDVINNPVAELFNRDQLQHGETLTFTESEYVEFKHFATEKFLTRVKEILPQYIAGFANSGGGYLWIGVEDNGKVQGFSSDDEDLEKLSLLINSIQNKLTLFHFCESGSIHNIRYEHKIFKVYNKAGDHCGYVCAVKIQPFTCIAFSEDPHSWLVEGITIRRLRADEWAAWMTAADPDLSKFSETFRLELSLTEGPPLAKPVYSHQGLDHIDDLCKQLFPVKSHSIIYTPEKLSEDLLQEHPGLDVLMENQLKQLSEGVLIFSRSWAVEVGLPENQDIICDVLLIAKGRPPILYTICEHHMSEDLFEYSRCIAWRLKEKLVNTGGYIHKLCVIPKLLTLHPQINCGKEWDLNIEEMYPQNYSLINSDNLKALLDALTVALLTFKSFLSDRVGSEFFNLLTVKQYQLLSENLHKTKKLYVYGLPGTGKTIVALNIIEKIRIMLQCTREEVLYVCENQPLRDFVRQKNICQAVTRVAFLKANFDDVKHIIIDEAQNFQDGDGDWYKKALTLTSSPSLPEPGFFWIFLDYLQTSHCFSTGLPEATWHDPVESLTKVVRNANSIYNYLKGKMEAIVKYPTLNIPKERLEKLLLTATSAHAVQGCVEIKHNLDRNGIVKYVAEHCCRYLQKGYSKKDIAILCYTDEEVKAYHGILSSEIKKSKSNTSLRKLEGGLDEHIVLDSIRRFSGLERSIVFGIIPQSFPFQERILRNILVCVASRANLNLHLLL
;
A
#
# COMPACT_ATOMS: atom_id res chain seq x y z
N GLN A 1 -27.54 11.55 -17.54
CA GLN A 1 -27.45 10.44 -16.58
C GLN A 1 -27.66 9.14 -17.36
N GLN A 2 -26.58 8.43 -17.72
CA GLN A 2 -26.67 7.11 -18.34
C GLN A 2 -26.81 6.06 -17.23
N GLN A 3 -27.85 5.23 -17.30
CA GLN A 3 -28.02 4.05 -16.44
C GLN A 3 -26.73 3.22 -16.41
N GLN A 4 -26.28 2.84 -15.21
CA GLN A 4 -25.15 1.92 -15.02
C GLN A 4 -25.43 0.59 -15.74
N LYS A 5 -24.68 0.32 -16.82
CA LYS A 5 -24.79 -0.92 -17.61
C LYS A 5 -24.02 -2.10 -17.02
N VAL A 6 -23.21 -1.86 -15.99
CA VAL A 6 -22.33 -2.86 -15.37
C VAL A 6 -22.53 -2.84 -13.85
N TRP A 7 -22.79 -3.99 -13.26
CA TRP A 7 -22.97 -4.16 -11.81
C TRP A 7 -22.36 -5.48 -11.34
N VAL A 8 -22.04 -5.56 -10.05
CA VAL A 8 -21.51 -6.77 -9.41
C VAL A 8 -22.66 -7.74 -9.13
N ASN A 9 -22.51 -9.01 -9.50
CA ASN A 9 -23.45 -10.06 -9.18
C ASN A 9 -23.22 -10.55 -7.74
N LEU A 10 -24.04 -10.08 -6.81
CA LEU A 10 -23.95 -10.50 -5.40
C LEU A 10 -24.38 -11.95 -5.17
N ALA A 11 -25.27 -12.50 -6.01
CA ALA A 11 -25.76 -13.87 -5.93
C ALA A 11 -24.87 -14.87 -6.71
N THR A 12 -23.59 -14.54 -6.90
CA THR A 12 -22.66 -15.39 -7.65
C THR A 12 -22.16 -16.55 -6.81
N LYS A 13 -22.11 -17.74 -7.42
CA LYS A 13 -21.47 -18.92 -6.82
C LYS A 13 -19.95 -18.94 -6.99
N TYR A 14 -19.41 -18.06 -7.85
CA TYR A 14 -17.96 -17.93 -8.02
C TYR A 14 -17.33 -17.28 -6.78
N PRO A 15 -16.18 -17.77 -6.29
CA PRO A 15 -15.41 -17.15 -5.20
C PRO A 15 -14.60 -15.94 -5.69
N GLU A 16 -15.20 -15.10 -6.54
CA GLU A 16 -14.55 -13.97 -7.21
C GLU A 16 -15.57 -12.87 -7.52
N VAL A 17 -15.08 -11.67 -7.84
CA VAL A 17 -15.92 -10.59 -8.35
C VAL A 17 -16.47 -10.99 -9.72
N VAL A 18 -17.80 -10.98 -9.85
CA VAL A 18 -18.49 -11.23 -11.12
C VAL A 18 -19.23 -9.98 -11.58
N LEU A 19 -18.85 -9.43 -12.74
CA LEU A 19 -19.50 -8.26 -13.35
C LEU A 19 -20.54 -8.70 -14.38
N CYS A 20 -21.79 -8.28 -14.23
CA CYS A 20 -22.84 -8.45 -15.21
C CYS A 20 -22.86 -7.26 -16.18
N VAL A 21 -22.89 -7.53 -17.49
CA VAL A 21 -22.85 -6.49 -18.55
C VAL A 21 -24.11 -6.47 -19.43
N GLY A 22 -25.17 -7.17 -19.02
CA GLY A 22 -26.44 -7.28 -19.75
C GLY A 22 -26.31 -8.06 -21.07
N LYS A 23 -27.18 -7.73 -22.04
CA LYS A 23 -27.29 -8.40 -23.34
C LYS A 23 -26.24 -7.90 -24.33
N ILE A 24 -25.48 -8.84 -24.91
CA ILE A 24 -24.45 -8.58 -25.91
C ILE A 24 -24.63 -9.51 -27.10
N CYS A 25 -24.50 -8.94 -28.30
CA CYS A 25 -24.50 -9.68 -29.55
C CYS A 25 -23.05 -10.13 -29.89
N PHE A 26 -22.82 -11.44 -29.99
CA PHE A 26 -21.51 -12.03 -30.24
C PHE A 26 -21.40 -12.66 -31.63
N GLY A 27 -20.18 -12.72 -32.15
CA GLY A 27 -19.86 -13.34 -33.44
C GLY A 27 -19.97 -12.40 -34.63
N GLU A 28 -19.02 -12.50 -35.55
CA GLU A 28 -18.81 -11.53 -36.64
C GLU A 28 -20.05 -11.33 -37.52
N LYS A 29 -20.74 -12.43 -37.88
CA LYS A 29 -21.92 -12.38 -38.75
C LYS A 29 -23.09 -11.64 -38.10
N ALA A 30 -23.30 -11.82 -36.80
CA ALA A 30 -24.37 -11.16 -36.07
C ALA A 30 -24.00 -9.69 -35.77
N ARG A 31 -22.75 -9.43 -35.39
CA ARG A 31 -22.23 -8.08 -35.12
C ARG A 31 -22.19 -7.16 -36.35
N LYS A 32 -22.17 -7.69 -37.57
CA LYS A 32 -22.34 -6.89 -38.80
C LYS A 32 -23.77 -6.42 -39.04
N LYS A 33 -24.77 -7.11 -38.47
CA LYS A 33 -26.20 -6.82 -38.69
C LYS A 33 -26.77 -5.81 -37.70
N ILE A 34 -26.10 -5.59 -36.56
CA ILE A 34 -26.57 -4.65 -35.54
C ILE A 34 -26.20 -3.20 -35.91
N PRO A 35 -26.98 -2.19 -35.44
CA PRO A 35 -26.68 -0.79 -35.67
C PRO A 35 -25.29 -0.37 -35.15
N LYS A 36 -24.60 0.52 -35.88
CA LYS A 36 -23.24 0.97 -35.52
C LYS A 36 -23.14 1.57 -34.11
N ILE A 37 -24.15 2.33 -33.67
CA ILE A 37 -24.21 2.92 -32.33
C ILE A 37 -24.28 1.83 -31.26
N LEU A 38 -25.18 0.86 -31.43
CA LEU A 38 -25.31 -0.28 -30.50
C LEU A 38 -24.05 -1.14 -30.47
N LYS A 39 -23.43 -1.37 -31.64
CA LYS A 39 -22.16 -2.11 -31.75
C LYS A 39 -21.06 -1.44 -30.92
N GLN A 40 -20.93 -0.12 -31.04
CA GLN A 40 -19.93 0.67 -30.32
C GLN A 40 -20.23 0.73 -28.81
N ASP A 41 -21.49 0.83 -28.43
CA ASP A 41 -21.94 0.85 -27.04
C ASP A 41 -21.69 -0.50 -26.32
N GLN A 42 -22.00 -1.63 -26.97
CA GLN A 42 -21.65 -2.96 -26.47
C GLN A 42 -20.12 -3.15 -26.38
N LYS A 43 -19.38 -2.68 -27.40
CA LYS A 43 -17.89 -2.69 -27.41
C LYS A 43 -17.34 -1.93 -26.21
N TYR A 44 -17.83 -0.72 -25.98
CA TYR A 44 -17.40 0.13 -24.88
C TYR A 44 -17.76 -0.46 -23.52
N THR A 45 -18.99 -0.95 -23.34
CA THR A 45 -19.45 -1.56 -22.09
C THR A 45 -18.58 -2.75 -21.69
N LEU A 46 -18.29 -3.65 -22.63
CA LEU A 46 -17.44 -4.82 -22.37
C LEU A 46 -15.99 -4.41 -22.07
N ALA A 47 -15.44 -3.45 -22.83
CA ALA A 47 -14.09 -2.94 -22.61
C ALA A 47 -13.93 -2.26 -21.23
N CYS A 48 -14.96 -1.53 -20.76
CA CYS A 48 -14.97 -0.93 -19.42
C CYS A 48 -14.95 -1.99 -18.32
N ALA A 49 -15.78 -3.04 -18.44
CA ALA A 49 -15.83 -4.13 -17.48
C ALA A 49 -14.51 -4.92 -17.43
N VAL A 50 -13.89 -5.17 -18.60
CA VAL A 50 -12.55 -5.79 -18.68
C VAL A 50 -11.50 -4.92 -18.01
N CYS A 51 -11.47 -3.62 -18.31
CA CYS A 51 -10.56 -2.66 -17.69
C CYS A 51 -10.71 -2.63 -16.16
N ALA A 52 -11.94 -2.61 -15.65
CA ALA A 52 -12.23 -2.61 -14.21
C ALA A 52 -11.64 -3.84 -13.51
N LEU A 53 -11.87 -5.05 -14.04
CA LEU A 53 -11.35 -6.28 -13.43
C LEU A 53 -9.83 -6.40 -13.56
N LEU A 54 -9.24 -5.99 -14.68
CA LEU A 54 -7.78 -5.94 -14.85
C LEU A 54 -7.13 -5.08 -13.75
N ASN A 55 -7.74 -3.95 -13.42
CA ASN A 55 -7.23 -3.03 -12.40
C ASN A 55 -7.58 -3.42 -10.95
N SER A 56 -8.40 -4.46 -10.75
CA SER A 56 -8.96 -4.83 -9.44
C SER A 56 -8.65 -6.28 -9.02
N GLY A 57 -7.55 -6.88 -9.50
CA GLY A 57 -7.14 -8.23 -9.12
C GLY A 57 -7.75 -9.38 -9.93
N GLY A 58 -8.46 -9.07 -11.02
CA GLY A 58 -9.12 -10.04 -11.89
C GLY A 58 -10.51 -10.48 -11.40
N GLY A 59 -11.17 -11.35 -12.15
CA GLY A 59 -12.53 -11.84 -11.87
C GLY A 59 -13.23 -12.36 -13.11
N VAL A 60 -14.57 -12.36 -13.11
CA VAL A 60 -15.38 -12.91 -14.22
C VAL A 60 -16.35 -11.87 -14.74
N ILE A 61 -16.52 -11.79 -16.07
CA ILE A 61 -17.62 -11.06 -16.69
C ILE A 61 -18.69 -12.06 -17.11
N LYS A 62 -19.94 -11.77 -16.77
CA LYS A 62 -21.13 -12.51 -17.21
C LYS A 62 -21.93 -11.65 -18.20
N ALA A 63 -21.94 -12.07 -19.47
CA ALA A 63 -22.70 -11.43 -20.53
C ALA A 63 -23.84 -12.34 -21.02
N GLU A 64 -25.07 -11.81 -21.12
CA GLU A 64 -26.20 -12.53 -21.71
C GLU A 64 -26.10 -12.48 -23.24
N ILE A 65 -26.18 -13.63 -23.90
CA ILE A 65 -26.03 -13.74 -25.35
C ILE A 65 -27.35 -13.36 -26.03
N GLU A 66 -27.33 -12.29 -26.82
CA GLU A 66 -28.53 -11.76 -27.48
C GLU A 66 -28.93 -12.54 -28.74
N ASN A 67 -27.95 -12.95 -29.55
CA ASN A 67 -28.22 -13.59 -30.83
C ASN A 67 -28.48 -15.09 -30.67
N ARG A 68 -29.66 -15.52 -31.14
CA ARG A 68 -30.09 -16.93 -31.12
C ARG A 68 -29.12 -17.82 -31.92
N ASN A 69 -28.94 -19.06 -31.46
CA ASN A 69 -28.07 -20.08 -32.05
C ASN A 69 -26.57 -19.75 -32.04
N TYR A 70 -26.13 -18.79 -31.23
CA TYR A 70 -24.70 -18.51 -31.04
C TYR A 70 -23.95 -19.71 -30.49
N ASN A 71 -22.78 -19.98 -31.06
CA ASN A 71 -21.84 -20.96 -30.52
C ASN A 71 -20.42 -20.40 -30.54
N LEU A 72 -19.76 -20.34 -29.38
CA LEU A 72 -18.42 -19.77 -29.22
C LEU A 72 -17.38 -20.44 -30.13
N GLY A 73 -17.40 -21.77 -30.24
CA GLY A 73 -16.45 -22.53 -31.06
C GLY A 73 -16.58 -22.23 -32.56
N ARG A 74 -17.81 -22.02 -33.05
CA ARG A 74 -18.08 -21.72 -34.45
C ARG A 74 -17.97 -20.22 -34.79
N ASP A 75 -18.59 -19.37 -33.98
CA ASP A 75 -18.85 -17.97 -34.31
C ASP A 75 -17.82 -17.00 -33.71
N LYS A 76 -17.03 -17.46 -32.72
CA LYS A 76 -16.07 -16.67 -31.94
C LYS A 76 -16.75 -15.45 -31.28
N ILE A 77 -15.97 -14.55 -30.69
CA ILE A 77 -16.53 -13.36 -30.00
C ILE A 77 -16.85 -12.21 -30.96
N GLY A 78 -16.07 -12.06 -32.02
CA GLY A 78 -16.16 -10.96 -32.98
C GLY A 78 -14.86 -10.16 -33.06
N PRO A 79 -14.35 -9.85 -34.26
CA PRO A 79 -13.05 -9.21 -34.46
C PRO A 79 -12.95 -7.79 -33.87
N ASP A 80 -14.06 -7.07 -33.76
CA ASP A 80 -14.07 -5.73 -33.17
C ASP A 80 -13.87 -5.75 -31.64
N PHE A 81 -14.29 -6.84 -30.96
CA PHE A 81 -13.95 -7.07 -29.56
C PHE A 81 -12.50 -7.52 -29.41
N GLU A 82 -12.03 -8.45 -30.26
CA GLU A 82 -10.63 -8.88 -30.22
C GLU A 82 -9.67 -7.70 -30.44
N GLU A 83 -9.99 -6.79 -31.37
CA GLU A 83 -9.24 -5.56 -31.58
C GLU A 83 -9.27 -4.66 -30.34
N ALA A 84 -10.45 -4.47 -29.72
CA ALA A 84 -10.57 -3.71 -28.47
C ALA A 84 -9.67 -4.29 -27.36
N PHE A 85 -9.66 -5.62 -27.19
CA PHE A 85 -8.86 -6.29 -26.18
C PHE A 85 -7.36 -6.21 -26.48
N ARG A 86 -6.95 -6.32 -27.75
CA ARG A 86 -5.54 -6.10 -28.16
C ARG A 86 -5.09 -4.68 -27.85
N SER A 87 -5.92 -3.68 -28.17
CA SER A 87 -5.62 -2.27 -27.86
C SER A 87 -5.56 -2.01 -26.36
N LEU A 88 -6.44 -2.64 -25.57
CA LEU A 88 -6.50 -2.46 -24.12
C LEU A 88 -5.33 -3.16 -23.38
N LEU A 89 -4.98 -4.38 -23.79
CA LEU A 89 -3.97 -5.19 -23.11
C LEU A 89 -2.54 -4.87 -23.52
N LEU A 90 -2.35 -4.10 -24.62
CA LEU A 90 -1.04 -3.77 -25.17
C LEU A 90 -0.16 -5.02 -25.37
N PHE A 91 -0.78 -6.16 -25.70
CA PHE A 91 -0.12 -7.45 -25.85
C PHE A 91 -0.70 -8.23 -27.01
N PRO A 92 0.14 -8.88 -27.84
CA PRO A 92 -0.34 -9.63 -29.02
C PRO A 92 -1.24 -10.80 -28.63
N ASP A 93 -0.89 -11.53 -27.58
CA ASP A 93 -1.65 -12.68 -27.10
C ASP A 93 -2.55 -12.33 -25.91
N TRP A 94 -3.71 -11.73 -26.21
CA TRP A 94 -4.71 -11.37 -25.21
C TRP A 94 -5.25 -12.57 -24.42
N ARG A 95 -5.08 -13.81 -24.90
CA ARG A 95 -5.53 -15.05 -24.21
C ARG A 95 -4.71 -15.35 -22.95
N LYS A 96 -3.54 -14.72 -22.81
CA LYS A 96 -2.79 -14.74 -21.54
C LYS A 96 -3.59 -14.10 -20.39
N TYR A 97 -4.50 -13.17 -20.69
CA TYR A 97 -5.31 -12.46 -19.70
C TYR A 97 -6.78 -12.89 -19.69
N LEU A 98 -7.34 -13.28 -20.83
CA LEU A 98 -8.75 -13.53 -21.00
C LEU A 98 -9.02 -14.97 -21.47
N ASP A 99 -9.84 -15.71 -20.72
CA ASP A 99 -10.40 -16.99 -21.14
C ASP A 99 -11.92 -16.88 -21.30
N PHE A 100 -12.48 -17.67 -22.21
CA PHE A 100 -13.87 -17.57 -22.61
C PHE A 100 -14.55 -18.92 -22.48
N GLU A 101 -15.74 -18.91 -21.91
CA GLU A 101 -16.56 -20.10 -21.79
C GLU A 101 -18.02 -19.76 -22.04
N GLN A 102 -18.70 -20.58 -22.84
CA GLN A 102 -20.13 -20.44 -23.07
C GLN A 102 -20.88 -21.42 -22.18
N ARG A 103 -21.84 -20.92 -21.41
CA ARG A 103 -22.76 -21.72 -20.59
C ARG A 103 -24.19 -21.26 -20.78
N ASP A 104 -25.04 -22.16 -21.24
CA ASP A 104 -26.42 -21.86 -21.61
C ASP A 104 -26.49 -20.62 -22.54
N ASN A 105 -27.23 -19.60 -22.11
CA ASN A 105 -27.38 -18.32 -22.81
C ASN A 105 -26.40 -17.24 -22.33
N TYR A 106 -25.33 -17.62 -21.63
CA TYR A 106 -24.31 -16.69 -21.14
C TYR A 106 -22.93 -16.98 -21.75
N LEU A 107 -22.20 -15.90 -22.01
CA LEU A 107 -20.77 -15.93 -22.25
C LEU A 107 -20.07 -15.43 -20.98
N LEU A 108 -19.18 -16.26 -20.45
CA LEU A 108 -18.33 -15.97 -19.32
C LEU A 108 -16.93 -15.60 -19.82
N ILE A 109 -16.37 -14.53 -19.28
CA ILE A 109 -15.01 -14.07 -19.60
C ILE A 109 -14.22 -14.03 -18.30
N PHE A 110 -13.24 -14.91 -18.15
CA PHE A 110 -12.38 -15.00 -16.99
C PHE A 110 -11.16 -14.12 -17.19
N ILE A 111 -10.89 -13.25 -16.23
CA ILE A 111 -9.93 -12.15 -16.36
C ILE A 111 -8.87 -12.29 -15.27
N LYS A 112 -7.65 -12.48 -15.73
CA LYS A 112 -6.44 -12.40 -14.92
C LYS A 112 -6.18 -10.95 -14.49
N THR A 113 -5.59 -10.72 -13.32
CA THR A 113 -5.11 -9.38 -12.91
C THR A 113 -4.12 -8.78 -13.93
N TRP A 114 -4.11 -7.45 -14.05
CA TRP A 114 -3.09 -6.72 -14.81
C TRP A 114 -1.72 -6.85 -14.15
N SER A 115 -0.67 -6.93 -14.97
CA SER A 115 0.71 -6.81 -14.52
C SER A 115 1.54 -5.99 -15.51
N SER A 116 2.46 -5.19 -14.96
CA SER A 116 3.45 -4.41 -15.70
C SER A 116 4.63 -5.25 -16.18
N GLU A 117 4.64 -6.56 -15.88
CA GLU A 117 5.74 -7.48 -16.16
C GLU A 117 6.20 -7.41 -17.63
N ASN A 118 7.50 -7.07 -17.81
CA ASN A 118 8.19 -7.05 -19.10
C ASN A 118 8.47 -8.48 -19.56
N THR A 119 7.46 -9.16 -20.09
CA THR A 119 7.60 -10.56 -20.55
C THR A 119 8.35 -10.72 -21.88
N SER A 120 9.14 -9.73 -22.31
CA SER A 120 9.94 -9.80 -23.53
C SER A 120 11.26 -9.03 -23.39
N LEU A 121 12.38 -9.77 -23.50
CA LEU A 121 13.76 -9.27 -23.67
C LEU A 121 13.96 -8.40 -24.92
N THR A 122 12.90 -8.15 -25.72
CA THR A 122 12.96 -7.50 -27.03
C THR A 122 12.05 -6.27 -27.19
N SER A 123 11.26 -5.89 -26.20
CA SER A 123 10.42 -4.68 -26.25
C SER A 123 10.94 -3.60 -25.31
N THR A 124 11.44 -2.49 -25.87
CA THR A 124 11.88 -1.30 -25.14
C THR A 124 10.74 -0.50 -24.49
N SER A 125 9.49 -0.94 -24.68
CA SER A 125 8.29 -0.30 -24.13
C SER A 125 7.95 -0.85 -22.74
N VAL A 126 8.15 -0.03 -21.70
CA VAL A 126 7.66 -0.29 -20.33
C VAL A 126 6.13 -0.31 -20.35
N ARG A 127 5.50 -1.40 -19.88
CA ARG A 127 4.03 -1.44 -19.75
C ARG A 127 3.53 -0.46 -18.68
N PRO A 128 2.39 0.20 -18.91
CA PRO A 128 1.80 1.06 -17.90
C PRO A 128 1.36 0.24 -16.69
N ARG A 129 1.41 0.86 -15.50
CA ARG A 129 0.96 0.23 -14.25
C ARG A 129 -0.53 -0.06 -14.24
N ILE A 130 -1.34 0.76 -14.93
CA ILE A 130 -2.80 0.66 -14.91
C ILE A 130 -3.31 0.47 -16.33
N CYS A 131 -4.26 -0.44 -16.48
CA CYS A 131 -4.97 -0.65 -17.74
C CYS A 131 -5.91 0.53 -18.03
N THR A 132 -5.83 1.11 -19.23
CA THR A 132 -6.52 2.35 -19.60
C THR A 132 -6.98 2.30 -21.05
N LEU A 133 -8.25 2.62 -21.33
CA LEU A 133 -8.76 2.71 -22.70
C LEU A 133 -8.32 4.01 -23.40
N SER A 134 -8.43 5.14 -22.70
CA SER A 134 -7.90 6.43 -23.14
C SER A 134 -7.48 7.27 -21.93
N THR A 135 -6.46 8.09 -22.11
CA THR A 135 -5.74 8.77 -21.02
C THR A 135 -6.34 10.12 -20.62
N GLY A 136 -7.18 10.71 -21.48
CA GLY A 136 -7.65 12.10 -21.33
C GLY A 136 -6.54 13.16 -21.54
N LEU A 137 -5.32 12.71 -21.88
CA LEU A 137 -4.15 13.55 -22.12
C LEU A 137 -4.03 13.88 -23.61
N ASN A 138 -3.84 15.17 -23.88
CA ASN A 138 -3.54 15.66 -25.22
C ASN A 138 -2.20 16.38 -25.21
N THR A 139 -1.51 16.32 -26.34
CA THR A 139 -0.30 17.09 -26.60
C THR A 139 -0.33 17.57 -28.04
N LYS A 140 0.21 18.76 -28.28
CA LYS A 140 0.40 19.26 -29.64
C LYS A 140 1.72 18.73 -30.20
N SER A 141 1.68 18.08 -31.36
CA SER A 141 2.86 17.53 -32.03
C SER A 141 2.77 17.81 -33.53
N GLY A 142 3.67 18.65 -34.05
CA GLY A 142 3.56 19.13 -35.43
C GLY A 142 2.25 19.89 -35.66
N ASP A 143 1.59 19.61 -36.78
CA ASP A 143 0.38 20.28 -37.24
C ASP A 143 -0.93 19.69 -36.69
N PHE A 144 -0.91 18.62 -35.88
CA PHE A 144 -2.14 18.03 -35.32
C PHE A 144 -2.14 17.90 -33.78
N LEU A 145 -3.35 17.88 -33.20
CA LEU A 145 -3.56 17.57 -31.79
C LEU A 145 -3.51 16.05 -31.59
N ALA A 146 -2.56 15.57 -30.80
CA ALA A 146 -2.37 14.14 -30.55
C ALA A 146 -2.93 13.75 -29.18
N HIS A 147 -3.72 12.68 -29.13
CA HIS A 147 -4.05 12.00 -27.89
C HIS A 147 -2.88 11.13 -27.44
N VAL A 148 -2.43 11.28 -26.20
CA VAL A 148 -1.34 10.47 -25.65
C VAL A 148 -1.85 9.04 -25.46
N LYS A 149 -1.27 8.09 -26.20
CA LYS A 149 -1.67 6.69 -26.12
C LYS A 149 -1.34 6.10 -24.74
N PRO A 150 -2.13 5.13 -24.22
CA PRO A 150 -1.83 4.46 -22.96
C PRO A 150 -0.40 3.89 -22.87
N SER A 151 0.15 3.40 -23.99
CA SER A 151 1.52 2.88 -24.08
C SER A 151 2.62 3.95 -23.92
N GLU A 152 2.31 5.20 -24.23
CA GLU A 152 3.26 6.33 -24.19
C GLU A 152 3.08 7.17 -22.92
N ALA A 153 1.92 7.02 -22.26
CA ALA A 153 1.51 7.88 -21.17
C ALA A 153 2.48 7.85 -19.99
N PHE A 154 2.98 6.67 -19.60
CA PHE A 154 3.95 6.58 -18.49
C PHE A 154 5.23 7.39 -18.77
N LEU A 155 5.81 7.25 -19.97
CA LEU A 155 7.01 7.98 -20.37
C LEU A 155 6.73 9.49 -20.43
N PHE A 156 5.57 9.88 -20.95
CA PHE A 156 5.13 11.27 -21.01
C PHE A 156 5.01 11.89 -19.60
N LEU A 157 4.37 11.19 -18.65
CA LEU A 157 4.24 11.64 -17.26
C LEU A 157 5.63 11.78 -16.61
N LYS A 158 6.53 10.82 -16.83
CA LYS A 158 7.89 10.82 -16.27
C LYS A 158 8.74 11.96 -16.82
N GLU A 159 8.65 12.25 -18.11
CA GLU A 159 9.36 13.38 -18.72
C GLU A 159 8.91 14.72 -18.12
N LYS A 160 7.60 14.89 -17.90
CA LYS A 160 7.04 16.07 -17.23
C LYS A 160 7.49 16.18 -15.77
N GLN A 161 7.51 15.06 -15.05
CA GLN A 161 8.04 15.01 -13.68
C GLN A 161 9.51 15.45 -13.62
N ASP A 162 10.36 14.95 -14.53
CA ASP A 162 11.78 15.31 -14.57
C ASP A 162 12.00 16.78 -14.97
N LYS A 163 11.18 17.31 -15.89
CA LYS A 163 11.20 18.75 -16.24
C LYS A 163 10.82 19.62 -15.05
N ALA A 164 9.77 19.27 -14.32
CA ALA A 164 9.34 19.99 -13.12
C ALA A 164 10.42 19.98 -12.03
N ARG A 165 11.11 18.83 -11.82
CA ARG A 165 12.23 18.71 -10.88
C ARG A 165 13.41 19.61 -11.26
N ARG A 166 13.79 19.65 -12.54
CA ARG A 166 14.92 20.49 -13.02
C ARG A 166 14.68 21.99 -12.79
N GLN A 167 13.44 22.45 -12.87
CA GLN A 167 13.10 23.85 -12.61
C GLN A 167 13.15 24.23 -11.12
N LEU A 168 13.16 23.25 -10.20
CA LEU A 168 13.26 23.46 -8.76
C LEU A 168 14.72 23.48 -8.24
N SER A 169 15.68 22.95 -9.01
CA SER A 169 17.10 22.87 -8.61
C SER A 169 17.84 24.20 -8.91
N PRO A 170 18.44 24.89 -7.93
CA PRO A 170 19.20 26.13 -8.14
C PRO A 170 20.68 25.92 -8.52
N GLU A 171 21.09 24.75 -9.02
CA GLU A 171 22.50 24.52 -9.39
C GLU A 171 22.82 25.00 -10.82
N PRO A 172 23.98 25.65 -11.04
CA PRO A 172 24.41 26.07 -12.37
C PRO A 172 24.76 24.82 -13.20
N PRO A 173 24.45 24.79 -14.52
CA PRO A 173 24.64 23.60 -15.31
C PRO A 173 26.12 23.20 -15.36
N ALA A 174 26.45 22.00 -14.89
CA ALA A 174 27.75 21.40 -15.10
C ALA A 174 28.01 21.20 -16.60
N LYS A 175 29.18 21.64 -17.05
CA LYS A 175 29.67 21.56 -18.43
C LYS A 175 29.59 20.12 -18.96
N ILE A 176 28.57 19.82 -19.77
CA ILE A 176 28.60 18.72 -20.73
C ILE A 176 28.77 19.29 -22.14
N ARG A 177 29.68 18.65 -22.87
CA ARG A 177 30.33 19.09 -24.11
C ARG A 177 29.33 19.38 -25.24
N LYS A 178 29.70 20.42 -25.99
CA LYS A 178 29.11 20.89 -27.26
C LYS A 178 28.89 19.77 -28.28
N THR A 179 27.64 19.32 -28.42
CA THR A 179 27.06 18.87 -29.71
C THR A 179 25.53 18.93 -29.64
N LYS A 180 25.01 20.15 -29.62
CA LYS A 180 23.68 20.63 -30.09
C LYS A 180 23.48 22.01 -29.47
N ALA A 181 24.21 22.99 -30.01
CA ALA A 181 24.04 24.39 -29.65
C ALA A 181 22.98 25.02 -30.57
N ILE A 182 21.70 24.69 -30.35
CA ILE A 182 20.54 25.53 -30.67
C ILE A 182 19.41 25.07 -29.73
N GLU A 183 19.33 25.65 -28.54
CA GLU A 183 18.13 25.67 -27.67
C GLU A 183 18.49 26.49 -26.41
N GLY A 184 18.80 27.76 -26.66
CA GLY A 184 18.84 28.79 -25.63
C GLY A 184 17.82 29.85 -26.03
N ASN A 185 16.92 30.20 -25.11
CA ASN A 185 15.84 31.19 -25.23
C ASN A 185 14.65 30.80 -26.12
N THR A 186 13.72 30.05 -25.55
CA THR A 186 12.34 29.89 -26.06
C THR A 186 11.39 31.05 -25.71
N ASP A 187 11.93 32.22 -25.30
CA ASP A 187 11.16 33.47 -25.16
C ASP A 187 10.88 34.17 -26.52
N VAL A 188 11.23 33.54 -27.64
CA VAL A 188 10.95 34.02 -29.00
C VAL A 188 9.86 33.16 -29.64
N ILE A 189 8.66 33.16 -29.06
CA ILE A 189 7.49 32.51 -29.69
C ILE A 189 7.08 33.36 -30.90
N ASN A 190 7.45 32.92 -32.10
CA ASN A 190 6.93 33.30 -33.42
C ASN A 190 6.39 34.74 -33.54
N ASN A 191 7.31 35.69 -33.81
CA ASN A 191 7.01 37.11 -34.03
C ASN A 191 5.73 37.40 -34.88
N PRO A 192 5.47 36.74 -36.03
CA PRO A 192 4.28 37.05 -36.83
C PRO A 192 2.94 36.66 -36.20
N VAL A 193 2.90 35.63 -35.33
CA VAL A 193 1.65 35.18 -34.67
C VAL A 193 1.30 36.10 -33.51
N ALA A 194 2.31 36.49 -32.73
CA ALA A 194 2.15 37.47 -31.65
C ALA A 194 1.77 38.85 -32.20
N GLU A 195 2.36 39.29 -33.32
CA GLU A 195 1.97 40.50 -34.04
C GLU A 195 0.50 40.45 -34.49
N LEU A 196 0.03 39.31 -35.03
CA LEU A 196 -1.37 39.15 -35.42
C LEU A 196 -2.31 39.21 -34.20
N PHE A 197 -1.95 38.55 -33.09
CA PHE A 197 -2.76 38.55 -31.86
C PHE A 197 -2.94 39.96 -31.28
N ASN A 198 -1.98 40.86 -31.53
CA ASN A 198 -2.04 42.25 -31.08
C ASN A 198 -2.88 43.18 -31.98
N ARG A 199 -3.30 42.76 -33.17
CA ARG A 199 -4.14 43.58 -34.08
C ARG A 199 -5.55 43.82 -33.52
N ASP A 200 -6.21 44.89 -33.96
CA ASP A 200 -7.58 45.21 -33.50
C ASP A 200 -8.68 44.57 -34.36
N GLN A 201 -8.40 44.31 -35.64
CA GLN A 201 -9.38 43.79 -36.61
C GLN A 201 -8.72 42.93 -37.69
N LEU A 202 -9.53 42.09 -38.35
CA LEU A 202 -9.12 41.20 -39.46
C LEU A 202 -10.00 41.43 -40.69
N GLN A 203 -9.49 41.11 -41.89
CA GLN A 203 -10.29 41.20 -43.12
C GLN A 203 -10.81 39.83 -43.58
N HIS A 204 -12.07 39.79 -44.02
CA HIS A 204 -12.67 38.58 -44.57
C HIS A 204 -11.97 38.18 -45.88
N GLY A 205 -11.48 36.94 -45.92
CA GLY A 205 -10.70 36.39 -47.01
C GLY A 205 -9.22 36.78 -46.99
N GLU A 206 -8.73 37.46 -45.96
CA GLU A 206 -7.30 37.65 -45.69
C GLU A 206 -6.63 36.29 -45.47
N THR A 207 -5.50 36.06 -46.12
CA THR A 207 -4.67 34.86 -45.88
C THR A 207 -3.59 35.22 -44.89
N LEU A 208 -3.56 34.52 -43.75
CA LEU A 208 -2.54 34.71 -42.72
C LEU A 208 -1.14 34.34 -43.24
N THR A 209 -0.12 35.02 -42.74
CA THR A 209 1.29 34.85 -43.19
C THR A 209 1.97 33.60 -42.62
N PHE A 210 1.24 32.79 -41.85
CA PHE A 210 1.71 31.59 -41.20
C PHE A 210 0.66 30.48 -41.30
N THR A 211 1.12 29.24 -41.21
CA THR A 211 0.30 28.02 -41.29
C THR A 211 0.15 27.37 -39.92
N GLU A 212 -0.67 26.32 -39.83
CA GLU A 212 -0.72 25.45 -38.65
C GLU A 212 0.68 24.87 -38.35
N SER A 213 0.98 24.76 -37.05
CA SER A 213 2.26 24.31 -36.53
C SER A 213 2.10 23.79 -35.11
N GLU A 214 3.20 23.41 -34.45
CA GLU A 214 3.14 22.97 -33.05
C GLU A 214 2.70 24.07 -32.07
N TYR A 215 2.70 25.34 -32.50
CA TYR A 215 2.28 26.50 -31.71
C TYR A 215 1.02 27.18 -32.24
N VAL A 216 0.44 26.72 -33.36
CA VAL A 216 -0.70 27.38 -34.03
C VAL A 216 -1.68 26.33 -34.53
N GLU A 217 -2.97 26.49 -34.19
CA GLU A 217 -4.07 25.69 -34.74
C GLU A 217 -5.17 26.62 -35.27
N PHE A 218 -5.72 26.28 -36.43
CA PHE A 218 -6.87 26.94 -37.05
C PHE A 218 -8.10 26.03 -36.98
N LYS A 219 -9.27 26.60 -36.69
CA LYS A 219 -10.55 25.90 -36.75
C LYS A 219 -11.63 26.79 -37.31
N HIS A 220 -12.38 26.28 -38.28
CA HIS A 220 -13.56 26.95 -38.82
C HIS A 220 -14.81 26.08 -38.67
N PHE A 221 -15.91 26.68 -38.20
CA PHE A 221 -17.19 25.99 -38.01
C PHE A 221 -18.30 26.72 -38.78
N ALA A 222 -18.69 26.18 -39.92
CA ALA A 222 -19.68 26.78 -40.81
C ALA A 222 -21.16 26.64 -40.37
N THR A 223 -21.48 26.37 -39.09
CA THR A 223 -22.85 25.97 -38.67
C THR A 223 -23.37 26.69 -37.43
N GLU A 224 -24.70 26.78 -37.30
CA GLU A 224 -25.46 27.32 -36.14
C GLU A 224 -25.10 26.71 -34.78
N LYS A 225 -24.44 25.53 -34.72
CA LYS A 225 -24.00 24.88 -33.47
C LYS A 225 -22.59 25.28 -33.02
N PHE A 226 -22.14 26.49 -33.35
CA PHE A 226 -20.80 27.02 -33.07
C PHE A 226 -20.38 26.85 -31.60
N LEU A 227 -21.13 27.43 -30.65
CA LEU A 227 -20.81 27.39 -29.22
C LEU A 227 -20.71 25.95 -28.68
N THR A 228 -21.53 25.04 -29.20
CA THR A 228 -21.49 23.62 -28.80
C THR A 228 -20.19 22.97 -29.24
N ARG A 229 -19.76 23.20 -30.49
CA ARG A 229 -18.49 22.67 -31.00
C ARG A 229 -17.28 23.26 -30.28
N VAL A 230 -17.29 24.57 -30.02
CA VAL A 230 -16.22 25.21 -29.23
C VAL A 230 -16.14 24.60 -27.84
N LYS A 231 -17.28 24.38 -27.17
CA LYS A 231 -17.34 23.75 -25.85
C LYS A 231 -16.75 22.34 -25.82
N GLU A 232 -16.85 21.58 -26.91
CA GLU A 232 -16.33 20.21 -27.02
C GLU A 232 -14.80 20.17 -27.26
N ILE A 233 -14.27 21.05 -28.13
CA ILE A 233 -12.85 21.02 -28.51
C ILE A 233 -11.95 21.80 -27.56
N LEU A 234 -12.47 22.86 -26.93
CA LEU A 234 -11.64 23.82 -26.19
C LEU A 234 -10.83 23.20 -25.04
N PRO A 235 -11.38 22.30 -24.20
CA PRO A 235 -10.58 21.63 -23.17
C PRO A 235 -9.42 20.83 -23.77
N GLN A 236 -9.62 20.21 -24.94
CA GLN A 236 -8.63 19.36 -25.57
C GLN A 236 -7.45 20.16 -26.08
N TYR A 237 -7.71 21.29 -26.76
CA TYR A 237 -6.67 22.18 -27.27
C TYR A 237 -5.94 22.92 -26.16
N ILE A 238 -6.64 23.43 -25.14
CA ILE A 238 -5.98 24.11 -24.02
C ILE A 238 -5.07 23.13 -23.27
N ALA A 239 -5.54 21.93 -22.95
CA ALA A 239 -4.69 20.90 -22.36
C ALA A 239 -3.52 20.52 -23.29
N GLY A 240 -3.79 20.36 -24.60
CA GLY A 240 -2.79 20.01 -25.61
C GLY A 240 -1.64 21.00 -25.70
N PHE A 241 -1.93 22.29 -25.80
CA PHE A 241 -0.94 23.36 -25.83
C PHE A 241 -0.25 23.54 -24.48
N ALA A 242 -0.98 23.45 -23.36
CA ALA A 242 -0.40 23.54 -22.02
C ALA A 242 0.60 22.41 -21.76
N ASN A 243 0.28 21.19 -22.21
CA ASN A 243 1.14 20.02 -22.09
C ASN A 243 2.35 20.06 -23.03
N SER A 244 2.34 20.89 -24.07
CA SER A 244 3.48 21.10 -24.98
C SER A 244 4.18 22.44 -24.69
N GLY A 245 4.60 23.18 -25.73
CA GLY A 245 5.31 24.45 -25.64
C GLY A 245 4.41 25.70 -25.54
N GLY A 246 3.10 25.54 -25.29
CA GLY A 246 2.13 26.63 -25.44
C GLY A 246 1.76 26.88 -26.90
N GLY A 247 0.93 27.88 -27.16
CA GLY A 247 0.52 28.22 -28.53
C GLY A 247 -0.74 29.07 -28.65
N TYR A 248 -1.29 29.13 -29.86
CA TYR A 248 -2.46 29.92 -30.24
C TYR A 248 -3.49 29.05 -30.98
N LEU A 249 -4.72 29.05 -30.48
CA LEU A 249 -5.89 28.47 -31.16
C LEU A 249 -6.72 29.59 -31.79
N TRP A 250 -6.88 29.59 -33.10
CA TRP A 250 -7.70 30.55 -33.83
C TRP A 250 -8.99 29.90 -34.34
N ILE A 251 -10.12 30.44 -33.90
CA ILE A 251 -11.46 29.97 -34.25
C ILE A 251 -12.11 30.98 -35.19
N GLY A 252 -12.54 30.52 -36.37
CA GLY A 252 -13.00 31.37 -37.48
C GLY A 252 -11.99 31.46 -38.64
N VAL A 253 -10.94 30.63 -38.65
CA VAL A 253 -9.92 30.59 -39.71
C VAL A 253 -9.90 29.20 -40.32
N GLU A 254 -9.89 29.10 -41.65
CA GLU A 254 -9.75 27.83 -42.37
C GLU A 254 -8.34 27.24 -42.19
N ASP A 255 -8.21 25.92 -42.33
CA ASP A 255 -6.93 25.20 -42.20
C ASP A 255 -5.86 25.70 -43.20
N ASN A 256 -6.26 26.31 -44.32
CA ASN A 256 -5.38 26.96 -45.30
C ASN A 256 -4.91 28.38 -44.87
N GLY A 257 -5.27 28.83 -43.67
CA GLY A 257 -4.94 30.15 -43.12
C GLY A 257 -5.84 31.29 -43.59
N LYS A 258 -6.97 31.02 -44.27
CA LYS A 258 -7.90 32.05 -44.74
C LYS A 258 -8.90 32.46 -43.65
N VAL A 259 -9.00 33.75 -43.37
CA VAL A 259 -9.96 34.30 -42.41
C VAL A 259 -11.37 34.28 -42.98
N GLN A 260 -12.28 33.54 -42.35
CA GLN A 260 -13.70 33.52 -42.71
C GLN A 260 -14.55 34.23 -41.64
N GLY A 261 -14.19 34.05 -40.38
CA GLY A 261 -14.99 34.45 -39.22
C GLY A 261 -16.19 33.54 -38.99
N PHE A 262 -16.97 33.86 -37.95
CA PHE A 262 -18.26 33.27 -37.65
C PHE A 262 -19.28 34.37 -37.32
N SER A 263 -20.56 34.12 -37.62
CA SER A 263 -21.65 35.02 -37.24
C SER A 263 -22.10 34.71 -35.82
N SER A 264 -22.24 35.72 -34.97
CA SER A 264 -22.75 35.61 -33.59
C SER A 264 -23.24 36.96 -33.10
N ASP A 265 -24.23 36.95 -32.22
CA ASP A 265 -24.76 38.14 -31.56
C ASP A 265 -23.95 38.47 -30.29
N ASP A 266 -24.08 39.68 -29.75
CA ASP A 266 -23.29 40.14 -28.59
C ASP A 266 -23.45 39.23 -27.36
N GLU A 267 -24.66 38.71 -27.12
CA GLU A 267 -24.94 37.77 -26.02
C GLU A 267 -24.15 36.46 -26.16
N ASP A 268 -23.96 35.96 -27.39
CA ASP A 268 -23.23 34.73 -27.66
C ASP A 268 -21.71 34.93 -27.54
N LEU A 269 -21.21 36.15 -27.79
CA LEU A 269 -19.81 36.51 -27.54
C LEU A 269 -19.52 36.56 -26.03
N GLU A 270 -20.43 37.08 -25.22
CA GLU A 270 -20.30 37.03 -23.75
C GLU A 270 -20.31 35.58 -23.25
N LYS A 271 -21.22 34.74 -23.76
CA LYS A 271 -21.23 33.29 -23.44
C LYS A 271 -19.93 32.60 -23.85
N LEU A 272 -19.35 32.96 -24.99
CA LEU A 272 -18.06 32.43 -25.43
C LEU A 272 -16.93 32.83 -24.47
N SER A 273 -16.87 34.11 -24.09
CA SER A 273 -15.86 34.59 -23.13
C SER A 273 -15.99 33.90 -21.77
N LEU A 274 -17.22 33.78 -21.25
CA LEU A 274 -17.51 33.04 -20.01
C LEU A 274 -17.15 31.55 -20.13
N LEU A 275 -17.42 30.92 -21.26
CA LEU A 275 -17.05 29.54 -21.53
C LEU A 275 -15.52 29.35 -21.47
N ILE A 276 -14.75 30.22 -22.12
CA ILE A 276 -13.28 30.18 -22.12
C ILE A 276 -12.74 30.40 -20.70
N ASN A 277 -13.28 31.39 -19.97
CA ASN A 277 -12.85 31.67 -18.60
C ASN A 277 -13.22 30.53 -17.64
N SER A 278 -14.33 29.82 -17.87
CA SER A 278 -14.77 28.68 -17.04
C SER A 278 -14.01 27.37 -17.31
N ILE A 279 -13.19 27.31 -18.37
CA ILE A 279 -12.57 26.06 -18.83
C ILE A 279 -11.63 25.46 -17.78
N GLN A 280 -11.00 26.32 -16.98
CA GLN A 280 -10.10 25.89 -15.92
C GLN A 280 -10.80 25.00 -14.88
N ASN A 281 -12.10 25.20 -14.64
CA ASN A 281 -12.89 24.36 -13.74
C ASN A 281 -13.24 22.98 -14.33
N LYS A 282 -13.03 22.79 -15.64
CA LYS A 282 -13.26 21.53 -16.34
C LYS A 282 -11.98 20.72 -16.54
N LEU A 283 -10.82 21.36 -16.45
CA LEU A 283 -9.53 20.69 -16.58
C LEU A 283 -9.10 20.14 -15.23
N THR A 284 -8.60 18.91 -15.21
CA THR A 284 -7.98 18.35 -14.01
C THR A 284 -6.48 18.56 -14.11
N LEU A 285 -5.89 19.27 -13.13
CA LEU A 285 -4.45 19.53 -13.09
C LEU A 285 -3.77 18.55 -12.13
N PHE A 286 -2.65 17.99 -12.55
CA PHE A 286 -1.79 17.16 -11.71
C PHE A 286 -0.42 17.80 -11.58
N HIS A 287 -0.01 18.10 -10.35
CA HIS A 287 1.21 18.85 -10.06
C HIS A 287 2.32 17.93 -9.57
N PHE A 288 3.51 18.05 -10.18
CA PHE A 288 4.73 17.41 -9.68
C PHE A 288 5.58 18.34 -8.79
N CYS A 289 5.26 19.63 -8.74
CA CYS A 289 6.01 20.64 -7.99
C CYS A 289 5.43 20.87 -6.58
N GLU A 290 6.30 21.00 -5.56
CA GLU A 290 5.93 21.13 -4.14
C GLU A 290 5.48 22.55 -3.73
N SER A 291 5.45 23.52 -4.64
CA SER A 291 5.00 24.88 -4.35
C SER A 291 3.49 24.89 -4.03
N GLY A 292 3.16 24.78 -2.75
CA GLY A 292 1.81 24.90 -2.21
C GLY A 292 1.24 26.30 -2.41
N SER A 293 0.79 26.59 -3.62
CA SER A 293 -0.25 27.57 -3.99
C SER A 293 -0.38 27.65 -5.53
N ILE A 294 -1.37 26.96 -6.09
CA ILE A 294 -2.17 27.37 -7.26
C ILE A 294 -1.35 27.83 -8.49
N HIS A 295 -0.52 26.96 -9.07
CA HIS A 295 0.02 27.20 -10.41
C HIS A 295 -1.01 26.76 -11.47
N ASN A 296 -1.93 27.63 -11.86
CA ASN A 296 -2.91 27.30 -12.90
C ASN A 296 -2.33 27.43 -14.32
N ILE A 297 -3.05 26.89 -15.30
CA ILE A 297 -2.78 27.18 -16.72
C ILE A 297 -3.11 28.65 -16.98
N ARG A 298 -2.19 29.37 -17.60
CA ARG A 298 -2.41 30.76 -18.02
C ARG A 298 -2.80 30.79 -19.48
N TYR A 299 -3.94 31.40 -19.77
CA TYR A 299 -4.38 31.65 -21.12
C TYR A 299 -5.08 33.01 -21.21
N GLU A 300 -4.98 33.65 -22.37
CA GLU A 300 -5.68 34.89 -22.70
C GLU A 300 -6.46 34.69 -24.00
N HIS A 301 -7.63 35.30 -24.13
CA HIS A 301 -8.41 35.24 -25.36
C HIS A 301 -8.75 36.63 -25.87
N LYS A 302 -8.85 36.76 -27.19
CA LYS A 302 -9.23 37.99 -27.89
C LYS A 302 -10.23 37.67 -28.99
N ILE A 303 -11.28 38.48 -29.06
CA ILE A 303 -12.30 38.41 -30.11
C ILE A 303 -12.07 39.56 -31.08
N PHE A 304 -11.85 39.25 -32.35
CA PHE A 304 -11.56 40.18 -33.42
C PHE A 304 -12.81 40.39 -34.26
N LYS A 305 -13.08 41.65 -34.63
CA LYS A 305 -14.07 41.99 -35.64
C LYS A 305 -13.50 41.72 -37.03
N VAL A 306 -14.28 41.05 -37.88
CA VAL A 306 -13.95 40.75 -39.27
C VAL A 306 -14.74 41.68 -40.17
N TYR A 307 -14.06 42.34 -41.12
CA TYR A 307 -14.67 43.26 -42.06
C TYR A 307 -14.57 42.75 -43.50
N ASN A 308 -15.60 42.96 -44.29
CA ASN A 308 -15.59 42.66 -45.72
C ASN A 308 -14.76 43.70 -46.51
N LYS A 309 -14.58 43.48 -47.82
CA LYS A 309 -13.85 44.43 -48.69
C LYS A 309 -14.52 45.81 -48.82
N ALA A 310 -15.82 45.90 -48.53
CA ALA A 310 -16.57 47.16 -48.53
C ALA A 310 -16.42 47.94 -47.21
N GLY A 311 -15.78 47.35 -46.19
CA GLY A 311 -15.58 47.94 -44.87
C GLY A 311 -16.70 47.66 -43.87
N ASP A 312 -17.68 46.82 -44.21
CA ASP A 312 -18.75 46.43 -43.29
C ASP A 312 -18.34 45.26 -42.42
N HIS A 313 -18.76 45.31 -41.15
CA HIS A 313 -18.58 44.21 -40.21
C HIS A 313 -19.37 42.99 -40.66
N CYS A 314 -18.71 41.84 -40.81
CA CYS A 314 -19.31 40.61 -41.35
C CYS A 314 -19.16 39.38 -40.46
N GLY A 315 -18.45 39.46 -39.32
CA GLY A 315 -18.35 38.36 -38.36
C GLY A 315 -17.19 38.52 -37.37
N TYR A 316 -16.94 37.47 -36.60
CA TYR A 316 -15.92 37.46 -35.54
C TYR A 316 -14.90 36.34 -35.71
N VAL A 317 -13.69 36.54 -35.17
CA VAL A 317 -12.68 35.50 -34.97
C VAL A 317 -12.31 35.50 -33.49
N CYS A 318 -12.18 34.32 -32.88
CA CYS A 318 -11.73 34.19 -31.50
C CYS A 318 -10.36 33.53 -31.47
N ALA A 319 -9.35 34.22 -30.94
CA ALA A 319 -8.04 33.64 -30.69
C ALA A 319 -7.85 33.39 -29.19
N VAL A 320 -7.30 32.22 -28.85
CA VAL A 320 -6.93 31.86 -27.48
C VAL A 320 -5.43 31.58 -27.46
N LYS A 321 -4.67 32.33 -26.67
CA LYS A 321 -3.25 32.10 -26.43
C LYS A 321 -3.08 31.34 -25.12
N ILE A 322 -2.32 30.25 -25.17
CA ILE A 322 -2.09 29.34 -24.05
C ILE A 322 -0.59 29.33 -23.74
N GLN A 323 -0.24 29.56 -22.48
CA GLN A 323 1.14 29.46 -22.01
C GLN A 323 1.52 28.00 -21.72
N PRO A 324 2.80 27.61 -21.91
CA PRO A 324 3.27 26.28 -21.53
C PRO A 324 3.07 26.03 -20.04
N PHE A 325 2.66 24.81 -19.70
CA PHE A 325 2.46 24.37 -18.32
C PHE A 325 3.50 23.32 -17.94
N THR A 326 4.14 23.55 -16.80
CA THR A 326 5.30 22.77 -16.33
C THR A 326 4.90 21.37 -15.87
N CYS A 327 3.69 21.23 -15.33
CA CYS A 327 3.11 19.96 -14.90
C CYS A 327 2.16 19.41 -15.97
N ILE A 328 1.01 18.84 -15.58
CA ILE A 328 0.10 18.13 -16.49
C ILE A 328 -1.33 18.62 -16.38
N ALA A 329 -1.94 18.85 -17.54
CA ALA A 329 -3.34 19.18 -17.70
C ALA A 329 -4.09 18.05 -18.42
N PHE A 330 -5.18 17.59 -17.82
CA PHE A 330 -6.09 16.63 -18.42
C PHE A 330 -7.30 17.35 -19.00
N SER A 331 -7.67 16.99 -20.22
CA SER A 331 -8.87 17.54 -20.88
C SER A 331 -10.17 16.91 -20.36
N GLU A 332 -10.07 15.69 -19.85
CA GLU A 332 -11.11 14.90 -19.22
C GLU A 332 -10.47 13.84 -18.33
N ASP A 333 -11.25 13.23 -17.43
CA ASP A 333 -10.78 12.07 -16.69
C ASP A 333 -10.39 10.92 -17.64
N PRO A 334 -9.39 10.09 -17.32
CA PRO A 334 -9.04 8.94 -18.14
C PRO A 334 -10.19 7.94 -18.19
N HIS A 335 -10.36 7.27 -19.33
CA HIS A 335 -11.21 6.09 -19.46
C HIS A 335 -10.49 4.89 -18.85
N SER A 336 -10.42 4.85 -17.52
CA SER A 336 -9.89 3.75 -16.71
C SER A 336 -10.81 3.51 -15.52
N TRP A 337 -11.06 2.25 -15.16
CA TRP A 337 -12.04 1.89 -14.14
C TRP A 337 -11.46 0.95 -13.08
N LEU A 338 -12.11 0.95 -11.93
CA LEU A 338 -11.91 0.02 -10.81
C LEU A 338 -13.26 -0.55 -10.38
N VAL A 339 -13.23 -1.72 -9.75
CA VAL A 339 -14.39 -2.25 -9.04
C VAL A 339 -14.45 -1.57 -7.66
N GLU A 340 -15.60 -1.00 -7.32
CA GLU A 340 -15.81 -0.35 -6.04
C GLU A 340 -17.20 -0.69 -5.50
N GLY A 341 -17.24 -1.42 -4.40
CA GLY A 341 -18.47 -1.94 -3.82
C GLY A 341 -19.24 -2.80 -4.81
N ILE A 342 -20.46 -2.39 -5.14
CA ILE A 342 -21.38 -3.14 -6.02
C ILE A 342 -21.34 -2.67 -7.49
N THR A 343 -20.47 -1.72 -7.84
CA THR A 343 -20.39 -1.16 -9.21
C THR A 343 -18.94 -0.94 -9.66
N ILE A 344 -18.77 -0.39 -10.86
CA ILE A 344 -17.47 0.08 -11.35
C ILE A 344 -17.40 1.61 -11.25
N ARG A 345 -16.25 2.14 -10.79
CA ARG A 345 -15.96 3.57 -10.70
C ARG A 345 -14.90 3.96 -11.73
N ARG A 346 -15.11 5.07 -12.43
CA ARG A 346 -14.08 5.68 -13.29
C ARG A 346 -13.05 6.40 -12.43
N LEU A 347 -11.78 6.17 -12.70
CA LEU A 347 -10.68 6.87 -12.04
C LEU A 347 -10.67 8.34 -12.39
N ARG A 348 -10.46 9.19 -11.39
CA ARG A 348 -10.18 10.61 -11.62
C ARG A 348 -8.78 10.78 -12.19
N ALA A 349 -8.56 11.83 -12.98
CA ALA A 349 -7.27 12.04 -13.64
C ALA A 349 -6.09 12.18 -12.67
N ASP A 350 -6.28 12.84 -11.53
CA ASP A 350 -5.23 13.02 -10.53
C ASP A 350 -4.92 11.73 -9.77
N GLU A 351 -5.94 10.94 -9.42
CA GLU A 351 -5.79 9.59 -8.85
C GLU A 351 -5.05 8.66 -9.83
N TRP A 352 -5.46 8.66 -11.11
CA TRP A 352 -4.83 7.87 -12.16
C TRP A 352 -3.38 8.27 -12.40
N ALA A 353 -3.06 9.57 -12.44
CA ALA A 353 -1.70 10.05 -12.62
C ALA A 353 -0.79 9.67 -11.43
N ALA A 354 -1.32 9.80 -10.20
CA ALA A 354 -0.61 9.38 -8.99
C ALA A 354 -0.28 7.89 -9.03
N TRP A 355 -1.22 7.04 -9.43
CA TRP A 355 -0.97 5.61 -9.55
C TRP A 355 -0.01 5.30 -10.71
N MET A 356 -0.19 5.91 -11.88
CA MET A 356 0.69 5.67 -13.05
C MET A 356 2.14 6.05 -12.77
N THR A 357 2.38 7.07 -11.96
CA THR A 357 3.73 7.53 -11.56
C THR A 357 4.18 7.02 -10.20
N ALA A 358 3.39 6.16 -9.56
CA ALA A 358 3.74 5.60 -8.26
C ALA A 358 5.04 4.81 -8.37
N ALA A 359 5.95 5.07 -7.42
CA ALA A 359 7.23 4.42 -7.32
C ALA A 359 7.39 3.85 -5.91
N ASP A 360 8.28 2.85 -5.78
CA ASP A 360 8.68 2.32 -4.50
C ASP A 360 9.22 3.45 -3.61
N PRO A 361 8.75 3.58 -2.35
CA PRO A 361 9.25 4.57 -1.42
C PRO A 361 10.78 4.49 -1.29
N ASP A 362 11.45 5.61 -1.49
CA ASP A 362 12.88 5.69 -1.24
C ASP A 362 13.15 5.73 0.27
N LEU A 363 13.42 4.56 0.84
CA LEU A 363 13.73 4.40 2.25
C LEU A 363 15.21 4.67 2.58
N SER A 364 16.05 4.99 1.59
CA SER A 364 17.48 5.26 1.81
C SER A 364 17.72 6.39 2.84
N LYS A 365 16.81 7.38 2.87
CA LYS A 365 16.83 8.49 3.84
C LYS A 365 16.55 8.06 5.28
N PHE A 366 15.86 6.93 5.48
CA PHE A 366 15.46 6.45 6.80
C PHE A 366 16.44 5.41 7.35
N SER A 367 16.88 4.48 6.49
CA SER A 367 17.94 3.52 6.83
C SER A 367 18.38 2.73 5.61
N GLU A 368 19.68 2.49 5.48
CA GLU A 368 20.24 1.49 4.56
C GLU A 368 19.79 0.05 4.91
N THR A 369 19.16 -0.16 6.07
CA THR A 369 18.78 -1.49 6.56
C THR A 369 17.52 -2.07 5.92
N PHE A 370 16.82 -1.39 5.01
CA PHE A 370 15.62 -1.95 4.37
C PHE A 370 15.96 -2.62 3.04
N ARG A 371 15.36 -3.79 2.80
CA ARG A 371 15.41 -4.52 1.53
C ARG A 371 14.00 -4.55 0.95
N LEU A 372 13.87 -4.19 -0.33
CA LEU A 372 12.61 -4.33 -1.07
C LEU A 372 12.41 -5.81 -1.40
N GLU A 373 11.31 -6.39 -0.94
CA GLU A 373 10.92 -7.79 -1.16
C GLU A 373 9.87 -7.92 -2.25
N LEU A 374 8.90 -7.01 -2.26
CA LEU A 374 7.89 -6.89 -3.32
C LEU A 374 7.89 -5.46 -3.83
N SER A 375 8.27 -5.27 -5.09
CA SER A 375 8.19 -3.97 -5.75
C SER A 375 6.74 -3.64 -6.09
N LEU A 376 6.36 -2.41 -5.78
CA LEU A 376 5.15 -1.81 -6.30
C LEU A 376 5.19 -1.84 -7.84
N THR A 377 6.30 -1.48 -8.48
CA THR A 377 6.37 -1.27 -9.93
C THR A 377 6.15 -2.52 -10.78
N GLU A 378 6.46 -3.70 -10.24
CA GLU A 378 6.35 -5.00 -10.92
C GLU A 378 5.06 -5.77 -10.55
N GLY A 379 4.41 -5.38 -9.46
CA GLY A 379 3.20 -6.02 -8.96
C GLY A 379 1.91 -5.57 -9.66
N PRO A 380 0.77 -6.21 -9.31
CA PRO A 380 -0.56 -5.78 -9.71
C PRO A 380 -0.86 -4.30 -9.37
N PRO A 381 -1.85 -3.66 -10.02
CA PRO A 381 -2.18 -2.24 -9.79
C PRO A 381 -2.41 -1.87 -8.33
N LEU A 382 -3.09 -2.75 -7.58
CA LEU A 382 -3.41 -2.58 -6.16
C LEU A 382 -2.28 -3.00 -5.22
N ALA A 383 -1.19 -3.55 -5.74
CA ALA A 383 -0.07 -4.00 -4.92
C ALA A 383 0.65 -2.84 -4.27
N LYS A 384 1.08 -3.09 -3.04
CA LYS A 384 1.82 -2.15 -2.20
C LYS A 384 3.23 -2.69 -1.99
N PRO A 385 4.22 -1.81 -1.82
CA PRO A 385 5.60 -2.26 -1.68
C PRO A 385 5.79 -2.91 -0.32
N VAL A 386 6.50 -4.03 -0.31
CA VAL A 386 6.80 -4.81 0.89
C VAL A 386 8.30 -4.80 1.10
N TYR A 387 8.71 -4.46 2.32
CA TYR A 387 10.09 -4.41 2.74
C TYR A 387 10.38 -5.42 3.84
N SER A 388 11.63 -5.81 3.96
CA SER A 388 12.17 -6.52 5.12
C SER A 388 13.40 -5.78 5.65
N HIS A 389 13.85 -6.15 6.84
CA HIS A 389 15.16 -5.72 7.31
C HIS A 389 16.26 -6.54 6.65
N GLN A 390 17.30 -5.87 6.13
CA GLN A 390 18.48 -6.51 5.60
C GLN A 390 19.13 -7.40 6.67
N GLY A 391 19.47 -8.63 6.28
CA GLY A 391 19.97 -9.68 7.18
C GLY A 391 18.87 -10.60 7.71
N LEU A 392 17.59 -10.31 7.44
CA LEU A 392 16.51 -11.29 7.57
C LEU A 392 16.48 -12.23 6.35
N ASP A 393 15.94 -13.41 6.62
CA ASP A 393 15.62 -14.45 5.64
C ASP A 393 14.88 -13.83 4.45
N HIS A 394 15.32 -14.16 3.23
CA HIS A 394 14.63 -13.74 2.01
C HIS A 394 13.25 -14.40 1.93
N ILE A 395 12.36 -13.88 1.06
CA ILE A 395 11.07 -14.54 0.80
C ILE A 395 11.27 -16.04 0.51
N ASP A 396 12.26 -16.40 -0.32
CA ASP A 396 12.59 -17.79 -0.63
C ASP A 396 12.92 -18.64 0.61
N ASP A 397 13.63 -18.05 1.58
CA ASP A 397 14.04 -18.75 2.80
C ASP A 397 12.86 -18.86 3.78
N LEU A 398 12.06 -17.80 3.90
CA LEU A 398 10.83 -17.79 4.70
C LEU A 398 9.81 -18.79 4.14
N CYS A 399 9.64 -18.81 2.83
CA CYS A 399 8.79 -19.74 2.10
C CYS A 399 9.22 -21.18 2.36
N LYS A 400 10.53 -21.49 2.26
CA LYS A 400 11.04 -22.83 2.62
C LYS A 400 10.83 -23.20 4.08
N GLN A 401 10.91 -22.25 5.01
CA GLN A 401 10.68 -22.51 6.43
C GLN A 401 9.20 -22.78 6.76
N LEU A 402 8.28 -22.04 6.13
CA LEU A 402 6.83 -22.21 6.34
C LEU A 402 6.24 -23.37 5.53
N PHE A 403 6.74 -23.56 4.32
CA PHE A 403 6.24 -24.47 3.30
C PHE A 403 7.39 -25.30 2.68
N PRO A 404 7.98 -26.25 3.42
CA PRO A 404 9.15 -27.02 2.96
C PRO A 404 8.80 -28.10 1.92
N VAL A 405 8.13 -27.75 0.81
CA VAL A 405 7.63 -28.68 -0.21
C VAL A 405 8.74 -29.63 -0.69
N LYS A 406 8.51 -30.94 -0.55
CA LYS A 406 9.39 -32.01 -1.02
C LYS A 406 8.75 -32.71 -2.20
N SER A 407 9.54 -32.99 -3.24
CA SER A 407 9.06 -33.72 -4.40
C SER A 407 8.48 -35.08 -4.00
N HIS A 408 7.36 -35.46 -4.62
CA HIS A 408 6.66 -36.73 -4.39
C HIS A 408 6.05 -36.88 -2.97
N SER A 409 5.75 -35.77 -2.28
CA SER A 409 5.05 -35.81 -1.00
C SER A 409 4.13 -34.61 -0.79
N ILE A 410 3.14 -34.78 0.09
CA ILE A 410 2.25 -33.71 0.57
C ILE A 410 2.61 -33.43 2.02
N ILE A 411 2.87 -32.17 2.32
CA ILE A 411 3.34 -31.75 3.65
C ILE A 411 2.23 -31.03 4.40
N TYR A 412 2.12 -31.31 5.69
CA TYR A 412 1.17 -30.72 6.62
C TYR A 412 1.87 -29.58 7.36
N THR A 413 1.26 -28.41 7.40
CA THR A 413 1.82 -27.23 8.09
C THR A 413 0.69 -26.35 8.64
N PRO A 414 0.86 -25.68 9.79
CA PRO A 414 1.93 -25.88 10.78
C PRO A 414 1.83 -27.26 11.44
N GLU A 415 2.97 -27.95 11.61
CA GLU A 415 3.05 -29.33 12.13
C GLU A 415 2.31 -29.50 13.47
N LYS A 416 2.60 -28.63 14.44
CA LYS A 416 1.97 -28.67 15.77
C LYS A 416 0.45 -28.50 15.71
N LEU A 417 -0.04 -27.56 14.90
CA LEU A 417 -1.47 -27.30 14.79
C LEU A 417 -2.18 -28.45 14.08
N SER A 418 -1.56 -29.03 13.04
CA SER A 418 -2.11 -30.21 12.38
C SER A 418 -2.17 -31.41 13.33
N GLU A 419 -1.14 -31.64 14.14
CA GLU A 419 -1.14 -32.71 15.15
C GLU A 419 -2.22 -32.47 16.22
N ASP A 420 -2.31 -31.26 16.78
CA ASP A 420 -3.33 -30.89 17.77
C ASP A 420 -4.75 -31.13 17.20
N LEU A 421 -5.03 -30.68 15.97
CA LEU A 421 -6.35 -30.85 15.33
C LEU A 421 -6.69 -32.31 15.00
N LEU A 422 -5.71 -33.10 14.55
CA LEU A 422 -5.90 -34.54 14.28
C LEU A 422 -6.14 -35.33 15.57
N GLN A 423 -5.52 -34.93 16.68
CA GLN A 423 -5.76 -35.51 18.00
C GLN A 423 -7.14 -35.13 18.55
N GLU A 424 -7.56 -33.87 18.41
CA GLU A 424 -8.88 -33.38 18.81
C GLU A 424 -10.00 -34.06 17.98
N HIS A 425 -9.76 -34.27 16.67
CA HIS A 425 -10.75 -34.81 15.74
C HIS A 425 -10.16 -35.93 14.85
N PRO A 426 -10.13 -37.19 15.33
CA PRO A 426 -9.53 -38.32 14.59
C PRO A 426 -10.15 -38.59 13.21
N GLY A 427 -11.42 -38.23 13.00
CA GLY A 427 -12.08 -38.38 11.69
C GLY A 427 -11.50 -37.50 10.59
N LEU A 428 -10.73 -36.47 10.94
CA LEU A 428 -10.12 -35.53 10.00
C LEU A 428 -9.04 -36.19 9.14
N ASP A 429 -8.29 -37.14 9.72
CA ASP A 429 -7.22 -37.86 9.02
C ASP A 429 -7.76 -38.67 7.83
N VAL A 430 -8.77 -39.52 8.12
CA VAL A 430 -9.46 -40.33 7.12
C VAL A 430 -10.09 -39.46 6.03
N LEU A 431 -10.66 -38.32 6.42
CA LEU A 431 -11.31 -37.38 5.52
C LEU A 431 -10.28 -36.71 4.59
N MET A 432 -9.11 -36.31 5.12
CA MET A 432 -8.01 -35.76 4.32
C MET A 432 -7.40 -36.82 3.40
N GLU A 433 -7.08 -38.02 3.89
CA GLU A 433 -6.53 -39.10 3.06
C GLU A 433 -7.38 -39.39 1.82
N ASN A 434 -8.71 -39.38 1.98
CA ASN A 434 -9.64 -39.57 0.86
C ASN A 434 -9.52 -38.50 -0.23
N GLN A 435 -9.26 -37.24 0.13
CA GLN A 435 -9.09 -36.14 -0.83
C GLN A 435 -7.72 -36.19 -1.54
N LEU A 436 -6.72 -36.82 -0.93
CA LEU A 436 -5.32 -36.82 -1.39
C LEU A 436 -4.95 -37.99 -2.32
N LYS A 437 -5.82 -38.98 -2.53
CA LYS A 437 -5.54 -40.25 -3.26
C LYS A 437 -4.94 -40.13 -4.67
N GLN A 438 -4.94 -38.95 -5.29
CA GLN A 438 -4.45 -38.72 -6.66
C GLN A 438 -3.36 -37.64 -6.74
N LEU A 439 -2.83 -37.17 -5.61
CA LEU A 439 -1.88 -36.06 -5.55
C LEU A 439 -0.49 -36.55 -5.20
N SER A 440 0.51 -36.03 -5.91
CA SER A 440 1.90 -36.43 -5.74
C SER A 440 2.80 -35.36 -5.12
N GLU A 441 2.48 -34.07 -5.21
CA GLU A 441 3.36 -32.99 -4.74
C GLU A 441 2.56 -31.76 -4.33
N GLY A 442 2.71 -31.31 -3.07
CA GLY A 442 2.01 -30.12 -2.57
C GLY A 442 2.14 -29.87 -1.07
N VAL A 443 1.35 -28.92 -0.58
CA VAL A 443 1.26 -28.54 0.84
C VAL A 443 -0.20 -28.40 1.26
N LEU A 444 -0.51 -28.91 2.45
CA LEU A 444 -1.76 -28.71 3.19
C LEU A 444 -1.50 -27.78 4.35
N ILE A 445 -2.19 -26.63 4.34
CA ILE A 445 -2.00 -25.57 5.32
C ILE A 445 -3.22 -25.51 6.23
N PHE A 446 -3.06 -26.02 7.45
CA PHE A 446 -4.08 -26.05 8.49
C PHE A 446 -4.18 -24.70 9.19
N SER A 447 -5.41 -24.25 9.41
CA SER A 447 -5.74 -23.12 10.28
C SER A 447 -7.02 -23.46 11.04
N ARG A 448 -7.16 -22.98 12.29
CA ARG A 448 -8.45 -23.06 12.97
C ARG A 448 -9.50 -22.19 12.28
N SER A 449 -9.08 -21.05 11.72
CA SER A 449 -9.93 -20.19 10.91
C SER A 449 -9.10 -19.45 9.88
N TRP A 450 -9.27 -19.79 8.60
CA TRP A 450 -8.66 -19.00 7.52
C TRP A 450 -9.35 -17.64 7.38
N ALA A 451 -10.59 -17.49 7.88
CA ALA A 451 -11.29 -16.21 7.94
C ALA A 451 -10.47 -15.14 8.68
N VAL A 452 -9.94 -15.46 9.86
CA VAL A 452 -9.15 -14.52 10.66
C VAL A 452 -7.88 -14.08 9.90
N GLU A 453 -7.21 -15.00 9.21
CA GLU A 453 -6.01 -14.68 8.41
C GLU A 453 -6.32 -13.77 7.21
N VAL A 454 -7.53 -13.82 6.65
CA VAL A 454 -7.96 -12.95 5.55
C VAL A 454 -8.77 -11.71 6.00
N GLY A 455 -8.89 -11.49 7.31
CA GLY A 455 -9.57 -10.32 7.87
C GLY A 455 -11.10 -10.42 7.96
N LEU A 456 -11.63 -11.65 7.94
CA LEU A 456 -13.03 -11.97 8.16
C LEU A 456 -13.24 -12.54 9.58
N PRO A 457 -14.45 -12.40 10.14
CA PRO A 457 -14.74 -12.96 11.46
C PRO A 457 -14.76 -14.48 11.45
N GLU A 458 -14.40 -15.07 12.58
CA GLU A 458 -14.47 -16.52 12.79
C GLU A 458 -15.93 -16.99 12.92
N ASN A 459 -16.22 -18.20 12.44
CA ASN A 459 -17.50 -18.87 12.64
C ASN A 459 -17.31 -20.07 13.59
N GLN A 460 -18.10 -20.12 14.66
CA GLN A 460 -18.02 -21.14 15.71
C GLN A 460 -18.48 -22.54 15.25
N ASP A 461 -19.24 -22.63 14.16
CA ASP A 461 -19.72 -23.91 13.61
C ASP A 461 -18.65 -24.66 12.78
N ILE A 462 -17.50 -24.02 12.55
CA ILE A 462 -16.38 -24.55 11.79
C ILE A 462 -15.31 -25.09 12.73
N ILE A 463 -14.83 -26.30 12.44
CA ILE A 463 -13.78 -26.95 13.23
C ILE A 463 -12.40 -26.45 12.80
N CYS A 464 -12.15 -26.46 11.49
CA CYS A 464 -10.94 -25.91 10.91
C CYS A 464 -11.11 -25.66 9.41
N ASP A 465 -10.20 -24.84 8.87
CA ASP A 465 -10.04 -24.60 7.45
C ASP A 465 -8.66 -25.12 7.00
N VAL A 466 -8.61 -25.81 5.86
CA VAL A 466 -7.39 -26.39 5.31
C VAL A 466 -7.20 -25.95 3.86
N LEU A 467 -6.11 -25.25 3.58
CA LEU A 467 -5.75 -24.80 2.23
C LEU A 467 -4.79 -25.80 1.57
N LEU A 468 -5.23 -26.42 0.48
CA LEU A 468 -4.42 -27.28 -0.36
C LEU A 468 -3.82 -26.50 -1.53
N ILE A 469 -2.49 -26.53 -1.65
CA ILE A 469 -1.76 -26.06 -2.83
C ILE A 469 -0.94 -27.24 -3.36
N ALA A 470 -1.34 -27.79 -4.52
CA ALA A 470 -0.70 -28.96 -5.10
C ALA A 470 -0.53 -28.83 -6.61
N LYS A 471 0.51 -29.50 -7.12
CA LYS A 471 0.80 -29.52 -8.56
C LYS A 471 -0.30 -30.29 -9.31
N GLY A 472 -0.71 -29.75 -10.46
CA GLY A 472 -1.72 -30.37 -11.33
C GLY A 472 -3.17 -30.07 -10.94
N ARG A 473 -3.41 -29.29 -9.88
CA ARG A 473 -4.75 -28.86 -9.45
C ARG A 473 -4.78 -27.37 -9.13
N PRO A 474 -5.96 -26.72 -9.17
CA PRO A 474 -6.12 -25.39 -8.59
C PRO A 474 -5.97 -25.45 -7.06
N PRO A 475 -5.66 -24.33 -6.39
CA PRO A 475 -5.75 -24.22 -4.94
C PRO A 475 -7.16 -24.52 -4.45
N ILE A 476 -7.29 -25.35 -3.40
CA ILE A 476 -8.58 -25.76 -2.83
C ILE A 476 -8.61 -25.38 -1.36
N LEU A 477 -9.65 -24.67 -0.93
CA LEU A 477 -9.92 -24.38 0.47
C LEU A 477 -10.97 -25.37 0.98
N TYR A 478 -10.57 -26.27 1.86
CA TYR A 478 -11.47 -27.15 2.58
C TYR A 478 -11.95 -26.47 3.86
N THR A 479 -13.25 -26.31 4.03
CA THR A 479 -13.86 -25.82 5.28
C THR A 479 -14.57 -27.00 5.93
N ILE A 480 -14.12 -27.40 7.12
CA ILE A 480 -14.61 -28.61 7.81
C ILE A 480 -15.58 -28.22 8.92
N CYS A 481 -16.78 -28.79 8.90
CA CYS A 481 -17.83 -28.58 9.89
C CYS A 481 -18.26 -29.90 10.57
N GLU A 482 -18.89 -29.79 11.74
CA GLU A 482 -19.18 -30.94 12.60
C GLU A 482 -20.44 -31.71 12.17
N HIS A 483 -21.57 -31.02 11.95
CA HIS A 483 -22.89 -31.70 11.87
C HIS A 483 -23.79 -31.33 10.67
N HIS A 484 -23.88 -30.06 10.25
CA HIS A 484 -24.83 -29.65 9.21
C HIS A 484 -24.21 -28.71 8.17
N MET A 485 -24.43 -29.01 6.90
CA MET A 485 -24.10 -28.11 5.79
C MET A 485 -25.26 -27.15 5.57
N SER A 486 -24.98 -25.85 5.46
CA SER A 486 -25.96 -24.83 5.14
C SER A 486 -25.46 -23.92 4.01
N GLU A 487 -26.39 -23.19 3.40
CA GLU A 487 -26.07 -22.15 2.41
C GLU A 487 -25.14 -21.09 3.02
N ASP A 488 -25.37 -20.74 4.29
CA ASP A 488 -24.58 -19.76 5.02
C ASP A 488 -23.12 -20.22 5.22
N LEU A 489 -22.90 -21.51 5.51
CA LEU A 489 -21.55 -22.07 5.67
C LEU A 489 -20.80 -22.16 4.34
N PHE A 490 -21.52 -22.48 3.27
CA PHE A 490 -20.95 -22.44 1.93
C PHE A 490 -20.57 -21.02 1.53
N GLU A 491 -21.45 -20.05 1.80
CA GLU A 491 -21.22 -18.63 1.54
C GLU A 491 -20.03 -18.09 2.36
N TYR A 492 -19.89 -18.54 3.62
CA TYR A 492 -18.73 -18.29 4.46
C TYR A 492 -17.43 -18.80 3.81
N SER A 493 -17.38 -20.08 3.40
CA SER A 493 -16.22 -20.68 2.74
C SER A 493 -15.89 -19.97 1.41
N ARG A 494 -16.91 -19.61 0.63
CA ARG A 494 -16.79 -18.84 -0.62
C ARG A 494 -16.19 -17.46 -0.37
N CYS A 495 -16.62 -16.77 0.68
CA CYS A 495 -16.09 -15.47 1.07
C CYS A 495 -14.61 -15.56 1.47
N ILE A 496 -14.20 -16.60 2.22
CA ILE A 496 -12.79 -16.82 2.56
C ILE A 496 -11.97 -17.06 1.29
N ALA A 497 -12.42 -17.94 0.40
CA ALA A 497 -11.73 -18.23 -0.86
C ALA A 497 -11.55 -16.97 -1.72
N TRP A 498 -12.59 -16.12 -1.80
CA TRP A 498 -12.53 -14.84 -2.49
C TRP A 498 -11.50 -13.88 -1.86
N ARG A 499 -11.57 -13.68 -0.54
CA ARG A 499 -10.63 -12.80 0.17
C ARG A 499 -9.20 -13.32 0.15
N LEU A 500 -9.02 -14.64 0.19
CA LEU A 500 -7.71 -15.26 0.05
C LEU A 500 -7.10 -14.99 -1.32
N LYS A 501 -7.88 -15.15 -2.40
CA LYS A 501 -7.44 -14.77 -3.75
C LYS A 501 -7.07 -13.28 -3.80
N GLU A 502 -7.92 -12.41 -3.27
CA GLU A 502 -7.68 -10.97 -3.24
C GLU A 502 -6.36 -10.64 -2.53
N LYS A 503 -6.12 -11.25 -1.36
CA LYS A 503 -4.89 -11.06 -0.58
C LYS A 503 -3.66 -11.59 -1.30
N LEU A 504 -3.74 -12.76 -1.94
CA LEU A 504 -2.64 -13.33 -2.73
C LEU A 504 -2.24 -12.44 -3.90
N VAL A 505 -3.21 -11.84 -4.60
CA VAL A 505 -2.95 -10.96 -5.74
C VAL A 505 -2.50 -9.58 -5.26
N ASN A 506 -3.28 -8.92 -4.40
CA ASN A 506 -3.07 -7.52 -4.04
C ASN A 506 -1.99 -7.34 -2.97
N THR A 507 -1.89 -8.23 -1.98
CA THR A 507 -0.86 -8.14 -0.94
C THR A 507 0.36 -8.99 -1.28
N GLY A 508 0.14 -10.23 -1.75
CA GLY A 508 1.20 -11.15 -2.13
C GLY A 508 1.85 -10.85 -3.48
N GLY A 509 1.23 -10.02 -4.31
CA GLY A 509 1.76 -9.65 -5.63
C GLY A 509 1.65 -10.77 -6.66
N TYR A 510 0.76 -11.75 -6.48
CA TYR A 510 0.62 -12.85 -7.43
C TYR A 510 0.04 -12.37 -8.76
N ILE A 511 0.79 -12.60 -9.84
CA ILE A 511 0.47 -12.10 -11.18
C ILE A 511 0.04 -13.19 -12.16
N HIS A 512 -0.26 -14.44 -11.77
CA HIS A 512 -0.75 -15.47 -12.72
C HIS A 512 -2.27 -15.66 -12.58
N LYS A 513 -2.87 -16.48 -13.46
CA LYS A 513 -4.29 -16.83 -13.36
C LYS A 513 -4.49 -17.62 -12.06
N LEU A 514 -5.44 -17.19 -11.23
CA LEU A 514 -5.67 -17.73 -9.90
C LEU A 514 -7.16 -17.77 -9.59
N CYS A 515 -7.63 -18.93 -9.16
CA CYS A 515 -8.86 -19.12 -8.42
C CYS A 515 -8.56 -19.96 -7.18
N VAL A 516 -9.37 -19.82 -6.15
CA VAL A 516 -9.34 -20.67 -4.95
C VAL A 516 -10.69 -21.36 -4.90
N ILE A 517 -10.71 -22.69 -4.95
CA ILE A 517 -11.95 -23.47 -4.99
C ILE A 517 -12.40 -23.78 -3.56
N PRO A 518 -13.53 -23.25 -3.07
CA PRO A 518 -14.06 -23.62 -1.76
C PRO A 518 -14.72 -25.01 -1.84
N LYS A 519 -14.45 -25.87 -0.86
CA LYS A 519 -15.09 -27.17 -0.67
C LYS A 519 -15.48 -27.31 0.79
N LEU A 520 -16.78 -27.45 1.03
CA LEU A 520 -17.30 -27.66 2.38
C LEU A 520 -17.32 -29.17 2.65
N LEU A 521 -16.78 -29.61 3.79
CA LEU A 521 -16.70 -31.01 4.19
C LEU A 521 -17.32 -31.22 5.58
N THR A 522 -17.90 -32.40 5.82
CA THR A 522 -18.45 -32.81 7.13
C THR A 522 -17.62 -33.94 7.72
N LEU A 523 -17.28 -33.85 9.00
CA LEU A 523 -16.51 -34.89 9.71
C LEU A 523 -17.28 -36.20 9.83
N HIS A 524 -18.60 -36.12 10.05
CA HIS A 524 -19.49 -37.27 10.04
C HIS A 524 -20.40 -37.20 8.81
N PRO A 525 -20.07 -37.91 7.72
CA PRO A 525 -20.89 -37.88 6.51
C PRO A 525 -22.27 -38.46 6.81
N GLN A 526 -23.30 -37.62 6.84
CA GLN A 526 -24.68 -38.09 6.85
C GLN A 526 -25.03 -38.63 5.46
N ILE A 527 -25.67 -39.81 5.42
CA ILE A 527 -26.06 -40.55 4.21
C ILE A 527 -27.00 -39.74 3.29
N ASN A 528 -27.56 -38.61 3.77
CA ASN A 528 -28.56 -37.79 3.09
C ASN A 528 -28.18 -36.29 2.99
N CYS A 529 -26.91 -35.93 2.87
CA CYS A 529 -26.58 -34.59 2.37
C CYS A 529 -26.90 -34.55 0.86
N GLY A 530 -28.02 -33.92 0.50
CA GLY A 530 -28.49 -33.83 -0.88
C GLY A 530 -27.41 -33.30 -1.83
N LYS A 531 -27.46 -33.77 -3.08
CA LYS A 531 -26.57 -33.42 -4.22
C LYS A 531 -26.46 -31.90 -4.54
N GLU A 532 -27.07 -31.01 -3.76
CA GLU A 532 -27.15 -29.57 -4.02
C GLU A 532 -25.89 -28.79 -3.61
N TRP A 533 -25.12 -29.29 -2.63
CA TRP A 533 -23.98 -28.54 -2.04
C TRP A 533 -22.60 -29.02 -2.51
N ASP A 534 -22.54 -30.17 -3.18
CA ASP A 534 -21.35 -30.65 -3.90
C ASP A 534 -21.29 -30.01 -5.29
N LEU A 535 -21.40 -28.68 -5.33
CA LEU A 535 -21.22 -27.93 -6.57
C LEU A 535 -19.78 -28.13 -7.01
N ASN A 536 -19.58 -28.74 -8.17
CA ASN A 536 -18.25 -28.85 -8.75
C ASN A 536 -17.81 -27.47 -9.28
N ILE A 537 -17.48 -26.54 -8.38
CA ILE A 537 -17.03 -25.18 -8.72
C ILE A 537 -15.76 -25.26 -9.56
N GLU A 538 -14.95 -26.29 -9.38
CA GLU A 538 -13.78 -26.54 -10.24
C GLU A 538 -14.20 -26.71 -11.70
N GLU A 539 -15.27 -27.46 -11.98
CA GLU A 539 -15.85 -27.55 -13.32
C GLU A 539 -16.42 -26.21 -13.80
N MET A 540 -16.69 -25.23 -12.92
CA MET A 540 -17.19 -23.91 -13.29
C MET A 540 -16.17 -22.99 -13.96
N TYR A 541 -14.88 -23.35 -13.88
CA TYR A 541 -13.78 -22.61 -14.48
C TYR A 541 -13.32 -23.24 -15.80
N PRO A 542 -12.69 -22.46 -16.70
CA PRO A 542 -12.11 -23.00 -17.92
C PRO A 542 -11.05 -24.05 -17.60
N GLN A 543 -10.96 -25.06 -18.47
CA GLN A 543 -9.93 -26.09 -18.33
C GLN A 543 -8.53 -25.45 -18.26
N ASN A 544 -7.79 -25.79 -17.21
CA ASN A 544 -6.45 -25.29 -16.88
C ASN A 544 -6.35 -23.83 -16.43
N TYR A 545 -7.46 -23.12 -16.14
CA TYR A 545 -7.42 -21.69 -15.77
C TYR A 545 -6.45 -21.40 -14.63
N SER A 546 -6.44 -22.21 -13.58
CA SER A 546 -5.57 -22.03 -12.40
C SER A 546 -4.80 -23.28 -12.05
N LEU A 547 -4.48 -24.10 -13.05
CA LEU A 547 -3.74 -25.33 -12.82
C LEU A 547 -2.29 -25.00 -12.45
N ILE A 548 -1.88 -25.45 -11.26
CA ILE A 548 -0.56 -25.15 -10.71
C ILE A 548 0.49 -26.07 -11.35
N ASN A 549 1.48 -25.46 -12.01
CA ASN A 549 2.68 -26.14 -12.51
C ASN A 549 3.88 -25.83 -11.60
N SER A 550 5.05 -26.39 -11.90
CA SER A 550 6.24 -26.18 -11.06
C SER A 550 6.69 -24.71 -10.99
N ASP A 551 6.54 -23.96 -12.08
CA ASP A 551 6.96 -22.55 -12.15
C ASP A 551 6.05 -21.64 -11.31
N ASN A 552 4.73 -21.83 -11.44
CA ASN A 552 3.74 -21.02 -10.74
C ASN A 552 3.54 -21.45 -9.28
N LEU A 553 3.92 -22.69 -8.92
CA LEU A 553 3.84 -23.18 -7.54
C LEU A 553 4.71 -22.34 -6.61
N LYS A 554 5.98 -22.13 -6.98
CA LYS A 554 6.90 -21.31 -6.19
C LYS A 554 6.37 -19.88 -6.05
N ALA A 555 5.98 -19.26 -7.16
CA ALA A 555 5.42 -17.89 -7.15
C ALA A 555 4.17 -17.77 -6.26
N LEU A 556 3.32 -18.81 -6.21
CA LEU A 556 2.12 -18.82 -5.37
C LEU A 556 2.48 -18.95 -3.88
N LEU A 557 3.44 -19.80 -3.54
CA LEU A 557 3.92 -19.97 -2.16
C LEU A 557 4.67 -18.73 -1.66
N ASP A 558 5.44 -18.07 -2.53
CA ASP A 558 6.11 -16.80 -2.24
C ASP A 558 5.06 -15.70 -1.98
N ALA A 559 4.03 -15.60 -2.84
CA ALA A 559 2.92 -14.67 -2.66
C ALA A 559 2.13 -14.96 -1.37
N LEU A 560 1.91 -16.23 -1.03
CA LEU A 560 1.26 -16.63 0.22
C LEU A 560 2.11 -16.26 1.43
N THR A 561 3.42 -16.49 1.37
CA THR A 561 4.38 -16.11 2.41
C THR A 561 4.30 -14.60 2.68
N VAL A 562 4.32 -13.79 1.63
CA VAL A 562 4.14 -12.35 1.73
C VAL A 562 2.76 -12.04 2.34
N ALA A 563 1.68 -12.60 1.80
CA ALA A 563 0.31 -12.33 2.27
C ALA A 563 0.09 -12.66 3.77
N LEU A 564 0.77 -13.67 4.31
CA LEU A 564 0.65 -14.09 5.72
C LEU A 564 1.55 -13.28 6.66
N LEU A 565 2.77 -12.96 6.25
CA LEU A 565 3.76 -12.29 7.10
C LEU A 565 3.67 -10.76 7.06
N THR A 566 2.89 -10.21 6.13
CA THR A 566 2.82 -8.77 5.88
C THR A 566 2.02 -8.03 6.96
N PHE A 567 2.59 -6.93 7.48
CA PHE A 567 1.91 -5.97 8.35
C PHE A 567 2.23 -4.53 7.96
N LYS A 568 1.30 -3.60 8.22
CA LYS A 568 1.47 -2.18 7.84
C LYS A 568 2.64 -1.56 8.60
N SER A 569 3.55 -0.93 7.88
CA SER A 569 4.73 -0.31 8.49
C SER A 569 4.36 0.91 9.31
N PHE A 570 4.89 1.01 10.53
CA PHE A 570 4.73 2.22 11.36
C PHE A 570 5.48 3.44 10.82
N LEU A 571 6.34 3.25 9.82
CA LEU A 571 7.04 4.32 9.14
C LEU A 571 6.23 4.91 7.98
N SER A 572 5.13 4.27 7.53
CA SER A 572 4.33 4.76 6.40
C SER A 572 3.86 6.20 6.61
N ASP A 573 3.34 6.52 7.80
CA ASP A 573 2.91 7.88 8.17
C ASP A 573 4.06 8.89 8.09
N ARG A 574 5.30 8.44 8.34
CA ARG A 574 6.51 9.30 8.32
C ARG A 574 7.08 9.50 6.91
N VAL A 575 6.87 8.53 6.03
CA VAL A 575 7.32 8.56 4.63
C VAL A 575 6.29 9.28 3.75
N GLY A 576 5.05 9.39 4.21
CA GLY A 576 3.94 9.93 3.41
C GLY A 576 3.47 8.94 2.33
N SER A 577 3.87 7.67 2.44
CA SER A 577 3.51 6.60 1.52
C SER A 577 3.29 5.30 2.29
N GLU A 578 2.23 4.58 1.92
CA GLU A 578 1.89 3.31 2.53
C GLU A 578 2.77 2.19 1.99
N PHE A 579 3.39 1.45 2.91
CA PHE A 579 4.19 0.28 2.62
C PHE A 579 4.12 -0.71 3.78
N PHE A 580 4.51 -1.95 3.52
CA PHE A 580 4.43 -3.01 4.50
C PHE A 580 5.80 -3.57 4.87
N ASN A 581 5.87 -4.19 6.05
CA ASN A 581 7.02 -4.97 6.48
C ASN A 581 6.65 -6.44 6.69
N LEU A 582 7.64 -7.33 6.66
CA LEU A 582 7.48 -8.74 6.97
C LEU A 582 7.75 -9.05 8.45
N LEU A 583 6.88 -9.88 9.04
CA LEU A 583 7.09 -10.53 10.32
C LEU A 583 8.16 -11.63 10.20
N THR A 584 8.84 -11.91 11.30
CA THR A 584 9.67 -13.12 11.43
C THR A 584 8.78 -14.35 11.63
N VAL A 585 9.25 -15.54 11.25
CA VAL A 585 8.52 -16.81 11.41
C VAL A 585 8.03 -17.00 12.86
N LYS A 586 8.87 -16.68 13.86
CA LYS A 586 8.49 -16.80 15.28
C LYS A 586 7.39 -15.84 15.71
N GLN A 587 7.40 -14.61 15.18
CA GLN A 587 6.33 -13.64 15.43
C GLN A 587 5.02 -14.12 14.79
N TYR A 588 5.08 -14.65 13.57
CA TYR A 588 3.91 -15.21 12.88
C TYR A 588 3.33 -16.42 13.61
N GLN A 589 4.16 -17.40 14.01
CA GLN A 589 3.73 -18.57 14.79
C GLN A 589 2.99 -18.17 16.08
N LEU A 590 3.47 -17.13 16.76
CA LEU A 590 2.81 -16.61 17.96
C LEU A 590 1.43 -16.02 17.66
N LEU A 591 1.26 -15.37 16.51
CA LEU A 591 -0.01 -14.78 16.07
C LEU A 591 -1.01 -15.79 15.49
N SER A 592 -0.56 -16.93 14.97
CA SER A 592 -1.42 -17.94 14.35
C SER A 592 -1.73 -19.13 15.26
N GLU A 593 -0.73 -19.73 15.91
CA GLU A 593 -0.89 -20.96 16.69
C GLU A 593 -1.43 -20.69 18.11
N ASN A 594 -0.89 -19.65 18.78
CA ASN A 594 -1.16 -19.43 20.21
C ASN A 594 -2.42 -18.60 20.51
N LEU A 595 -2.99 -17.92 19.51
CA LEU A 595 -4.20 -17.11 19.66
C LEU A 595 -5.39 -17.96 20.12
N HIS A 596 -5.57 -19.16 19.55
CA HIS A 596 -6.69 -20.04 19.92
C HIS A 596 -6.38 -20.94 21.12
N LYS A 597 -5.10 -21.20 21.39
CA LYS A 597 -4.66 -22.12 22.45
C LYS A 597 -4.67 -21.50 23.83
N THR A 598 -4.24 -20.24 23.95
CA THR A 598 -3.96 -19.63 25.27
C THR A 598 -4.51 -18.21 25.37
N LYS A 599 -5.57 -18.03 26.18
CA LYS A 599 -6.10 -16.70 26.48
C LYS A 599 -5.14 -15.89 27.35
N LYS A 600 -4.37 -16.54 28.23
CA LYS A 600 -3.31 -15.92 29.03
C LYS A 600 -1.94 -16.33 28.50
N LEU A 601 -1.05 -15.37 28.23
CA LEU A 601 0.29 -15.66 27.70
C LEU A 601 1.33 -14.64 28.15
N TYR A 602 2.52 -15.12 28.52
CA TYR A 602 3.69 -14.27 28.76
C TYR A 602 4.64 -14.34 27.57
N VAL A 603 4.98 -13.19 26.99
CA VAL A 603 5.87 -13.10 25.84
C VAL A 603 7.18 -12.44 26.25
N TYR A 604 8.24 -13.24 26.29
CA TYR A 604 9.60 -12.76 26.55
C TYR A 604 10.26 -12.39 25.23
N GLY A 605 10.94 -11.26 25.18
CA GLY A 605 11.69 -10.89 23.99
C GLY A 605 12.85 -9.98 24.32
N LEU A 606 13.98 -10.20 23.67
CA LEU A 606 15.14 -9.33 23.78
C LEU A 606 14.85 -7.93 23.21
N PRO A 607 15.69 -6.93 23.52
CA PRO A 607 15.62 -5.63 22.88
C PRO A 607 15.70 -5.76 21.36
N GLY A 608 14.83 -5.06 20.63
CA GLY A 608 14.84 -5.07 19.16
C GLY A 608 14.19 -6.29 18.49
N THR A 609 13.51 -7.17 19.24
CA THR A 609 12.74 -8.32 18.70
C THR A 609 11.33 -7.96 18.21
N GLY A 610 10.90 -6.70 18.35
CA GLY A 610 9.60 -6.24 17.85
C GLY A 610 8.39 -6.57 18.73
N LYS A 611 8.55 -6.73 20.06
CA LYS A 611 7.46 -6.99 21.03
C LYS A 611 6.21 -6.12 20.81
N THR A 612 6.36 -4.80 20.78
CA THR A 612 5.23 -3.87 20.56
C THR A 612 4.56 -4.08 19.20
N ILE A 613 5.30 -4.48 18.15
CA ILE A 613 4.70 -4.80 16.84
C ILE A 613 3.76 -6.00 16.99
N VAL A 614 4.22 -7.05 17.66
CA VAL A 614 3.42 -8.25 17.93
C VAL A 614 2.21 -7.90 18.79
N ALA A 615 2.37 -7.06 19.82
CA ALA A 615 1.29 -6.59 20.68
C ALA A 615 0.19 -5.83 19.91
N LEU A 616 0.54 -5.05 18.89
CA LEU A 616 -0.45 -4.35 18.07
C LEU A 616 -1.13 -5.28 17.06
N ASN A 617 -0.38 -6.18 16.43
CA ASN A 617 -0.94 -7.16 15.48
C ASN A 617 -1.89 -8.14 16.17
N ILE A 618 -1.60 -8.57 17.42
CA ILE A 618 -2.52 -9.44 18.15
C ILE A 618 -3.82 -8.72 18.51
N ILE A 619 -3.78 -7.43 18.85
CA ILE A 619 -4.98 -6.63 19.10
C ILE A 619 -5.87 -6.59 17.85
N GLU A 620 -5.28 -6.37 16.67
CA GLU A 620 -6.02 -6.39 15.41
C GLU A 620 -6.64 -7.77 15.15
N LYS A 621 -5.88 -8.85 15.33
CA LYS A 621 -6.40 -10.23 15.18
C LYS A 621 -7.54 -10.55 16.15
N ILE A 622 -7.40 -10.21 17.44
CA ILE A 622 -8.45 -10.44 18.45
C ILE A 622 -9.75 -9.72 18.04
N ARG A 623 -9.64 -8.47 17.57
CA ARG A 623 -10.80 -7.69 17.14
C ARG A 623 -11.50 -8.28 15.92
N ILE A 624 -10.73 -8.79 14.97
CA ILE A 624 -11.29 -9.47 13.79
C ILE A 624 -11.98 -10.76 14.20
N MET A 625 -11.29 -11.60 14.97
CA MET A 625 -11.75 -12.92 15.40
C MET A 625 -13.05 -12.84 16.20
N LEU A 626 -13.12 -11.95 17.19
CA LEU A 626 -14.25 -11.82 18.12
C LEU A 626 -15.24 -10.70 17.76
N GLN A 627 -15.02 -10.00 16.65
CA GLN A 627 -15.80 -8.81 16.25
C GLN A 627 -15.88 -7.72 17.33
N CYS A 628 -14.80 -7.53 18.09
CA CYS A 628 -14.79 -6.58 19.21
C CYS A 628 -14.69 -5.12 18.76
N THR A 629 -15.38 -4.23 19.49
CA THR A 629 -15.19 -2.80 19.36
C THR A 629 -13.84 -2.36 19.94
N ARG A 630 -13.46 -1.11 19.65
CA ARG A 630 -12.21 -0.54 20.16
C ARG A 630 -12.20 -0.47 21.69
N GLU A 631 -13.38 -0.26 22.28
CA GLU A 631 -13.59 -0.05 23.70
C GLU A 631 -13.37 -1.33 24.51
N GLU A 632 -13.57 -2.51 23.90
CA GLU A 632 -13.46 -3.81 24.54
C GLU A 632 -12.01 -4.31 24.68
N VAL A 633 -11.06 -3.68 23.99
CA VAL A 633 -9.63 -4.04 24.05
C VAL A 633 -8.82 -2.91 24.66
N LEU A 634 -8.06 -3.22 25.71
CA LEU A 634 -7.24 -2.29 26.46
C LEU A 634 -5.74 -2.61 26.33
N TYR A 635 -4.98 -1.62 25.88
CA TYR A 635 -3.53 -1.62 25.91
C TYR A 635 -3.03 -0.81 27.12
N VAL A 636 -2.19 -1.44 27.94
CA VAL A 636 -1.63 -0.82 29.15
C VAL A 636 -0.11 -0.79 29.07
N CYS A 637 0.49 0.37 29.33
CA CYS A 637 1.94 0.55 29.43
C CYS A 637 2.30 1.51 30.57
N GLU A 638 3.58 1.64 30.93
CA GLU A 638 4.00 2.65 31.92
C GLU A 638 4.17 4.03 31.26
N ASN A 639 4.68 4.06 30.02
CA ASN A 639 5.18 5.28 29.40
C ASN A 639 4.11 6.02 28.59
N GLN A 640 3.90 7.30 28.91
CA GLN A 640 2.97 8.17 28.20
C GLN A 640 3.28 8.31 26.69
N PRO A 641 4.53 8.47 26.23
CA PRO A 641 4.82 8.53 24.81
C PRO A 641 4.46 7.26 24.03
N LEU A 642 4.65 6.08 24.64
CA LEU A 642 4.26 4.80 24.05
C LEU A 642 2.74 4.68 23.96
N ARG A 643 2.02 5.08 25.02
CA ARG A 643 0.55 5.18 25.01
C ARG A 643 0.06 6.07 23.88
N ASP A 644 0.65 7.25 23.71
CA ASP A 644 0.23 8.21 22.70
C ASP A 644 0.52 7.69 21.28
N PHE A 645 1.63 6.99 21.08
CA PHE A 645 1.93 6.27 19.83
C PHE A 645 0.87 5.21 19.50
N VAL A 646 0.48 4.37 20.46
CA VAL A 646 -0.58 3.36 20.25
C VAL A 646 -1.94 4.01 20.02
N ARG A 647 -2.25 5.10 20.75
CA ARG A 647 -3.51 5.84 20.60
C ARG A 647 -3.69 6.43 19.21
N GLN A 648 -2.60 6.89 18.57
CA GLN A 648 -2.63 7.39 17.18
C GLN A 648 -3.07 6.33 16.17
N LYS A 649 -2.87 5.04 16.47
CA LYS A 649 -3.26 3.94 15.57
C LYS A 649 -4.76 3.64 15.61
N ASN A 650 -5.48 4.15 16.61
CA ASN A 650 -6.93 4.02 16.70
C ASN A 650 -7.46 2.56 16.69
N ILE A 651 -6.65 1.59 17.16
CA ILE A 651 -7.04 0.17 17.17
C ILE A 651 -7.64 -0.32 18.49
N CYS A 652 -7.33 0.34 19.61
CA CYS A 652 -7.77 -0.05 20.96
C CYS A 652 -7.82 1.18 21.91
N GLN A 653 -8.30 0.98 23.14
CA GLN A 653 -8.06 1.92 24.23
C GLN A 653 -6.60 1.80 24.69
N ALA A 654 -5.90 2.93 24.86
CA ALA A 654 -4.51 2.92 25.34
C ALA A 654 -4.38 3.84 26.56
N VAL A 655 -3.90 3.28 27.67
CA VAL A 655 -3.77 3.96 28.96
C VAL A 655 -2.42 3.69 29.62
N THR A 656 -2.00 4.60 30.52
CA THR A 656 -0.88 4.31 31.42
C THR A 656 -1.35 3.45 32.59
N ARG A 657 -0.47 2.69 33.24
CA ARG A 657 -0.77 1.93 34.47
C ARG A 657 -1.47 2.77 35.53
N VAL A 658 -0.99 3.99 35.80
CA VAL A 658 -1.61 4.90 36.78
C VAL A 658 -3.06 5.24 36.41
N ALA A 659 -3.31 5.52 35.13
CA ALA A 659 -4.67 5.77 34.65
C ALA A 659 -5.54 4.50 34.68
N PHE A 660 -4.94 3.35 34.36
CA PHE A 660 -5.59 2.05 34.45
C PHE A 660 -6.07 1.74 35.87
N LEU A 661 -5.28 2.04 36.89
CA LEU A 661 -5.68 1.82 38.28
C LEU A 661 -6.81 2.76 38.73
N LYS A 662 -6.79 4.03 38.29
CA LYS A 662 -7.76 5.07 38.68
C LYS A 662 -9.12 4.99 38.00
N ALA A 663 -9.17 4.51 36.75
CA ALA A 663 -10.39 4.47 35.95
C ALA A 663 -11.12 3.13 36.06
N ASN A 664 -12.43 3.14 35.76
CA ASN A 664 -13.25 1.95 35.57
C ASN A 664 -13.31 1.59 34.08
N PHE A 665 -13.39 0.30 33.79
CA PHE A 665 -13.30 -0.26 32.45
C PHE A 665 -14.37 -1.33 32.28
N ASP A 666 -15.63 -0.91 32.36
CA ASP A 666 -16.77 -1.84 32.45
C ASP A 666 -17.00 -2.60 31.13
N ASP A 667 -16.60 -2.02 29.99
CA ASP A 667 -16.73 -2.62 28.67
C ASP A 667 -15.50 -3.46 28.26
N VAL A 668 -14.39 -3.42 29.01
CA VAL A 668 -13.14 -4.07 28.61
C VAL A 668 -13.20 -5.57 28.86
N LYS A 669 -12.94 -6.33 27.79
CA LYS A 669 -12.88 -7.81 27.80
C LYS A 669 -11.45 -8.33 27.63
N HIS A 670 -10.60 -7.58 26.95
CA HIS A 670 -9.26 -8.04 26.55
C HIS A 670 -8.20 -7.02 26.97
N ILE A 671 -7.10 -7.51 27.55
CA ILE A 671 -6.03 -6.66 28.07
C ILE A 671 -4.68 -7.14 27.55
N ILE A 672 -3.96 -6.23 26.91
CA ILE A 672 -2.59 -6.43 26.45
C ILE A 672 -1.68 -5.46 27.21
N ILE A 673 -0.66 -5.99 27.87
CA ILE A 673 0.26 -5.21 28.70
C ILE A 673 1.65 -5.25 28.08
N ASP A 674 2.22 -4.07 27.84
CA ASP A 674 3.55 -3.92 27.27
C ASP A 674 4.52 -3.29 28.28
N GLU A 675 5.77 -3.73 28.24
CA GLU A 675 6.84 -3.30 29.14
C GLU A 675 6.49 -3.46 30.64
N ALA A 676 5.77 -4.54 31.00
CA ALA A 676 5.23 -4.72 32.36
C ALA A 676 6.31 -4.81 33.45
N GLN A 677 7.54 -5.18 33.10
CA GLN A 677 8.67 -5.16 34.03
C GLN A 677 9.07 -3.74 34.49
N ASN A 678 8.57 -2.69 33.83
CA ASN A 678 8.77 -1.30 34.23
C ASN A 678 7.64 -0.74 35.10
N PHE A 679 6.60 -1.52 35.39
CA PHE A 679 5.44 -1.07 36.17
C PHE A 679 5.81 -0.91 37.64
N GLN A 680 5.20 0.04 38.33
CA GLN A 680 5.39 0.25 39.76
C GLN A 680 4.18 -0.29 40.55
N ASP A 681 4.45 -1.10 41.56
CA ASP A 681 3.42 -1.74 42.41
C ASP A 681 2.66 -0.76 43.32
N GLY A 682 3.31 0.36 43.69
CA GLY A 682 2.87 1.25 44.77
C GLY A 682 1.54 2.00 44.60
N ASP A 683 0.95 2.05 43.40
CA ASP A 683 -0.34 2.72 43.17
C ASP A 683 -1.55 1.75 43.28
N GLY A 684 -1.31 0.46 43.53
CA GLY A 684 -2.31 -0.60 43.62
C GLY A 684 -2.00 -1.82 42.77
N ASP A 685 -2.63 -2.96 43.11
CA ASP A 685 -2.42 -4.26 42.45
C ASP A 685 -3.04 -4.28 41.04
N TRP A 686 -2.27 -3.78 40.08
CA TRP A 686 -2.66 -3.72 38.67
C TRP A 686 -2.84 -5.12 38.07
N TYR A 687 -2.06 -6.11 38.51
CA TYR A 687 -2.06 -7.45 37.94
C TYR A 687 -3.37 -8.15 38.31
N LYS A 688 -3.78 -8.09 39.59
CA LYS A 688 -5.07 -8.61 40.03
C LYS A 688 -6.23 -7.87 39.40
N LYS A 689 -6.14 -6.55 39.23
CA LYS A 689 -7.18 -5.77 38.51
C LYS A 689 -7.33 -6.27 37.07
N ALA A 690 -6.23 -6.43 36.34
CA ALA A 690 -6.25 -6.92 34.97
C ALA A 690 -6.83 -8.34 34.88
N LEU A 691 -6.38 -9.24 35.76
CA LEU A 691 -6.87 -10.62 35.83
C LEU A 691 -8.38 -10.66 36.12
N THR A 692 -8.87 -9.83 37.04
CA THR A 692 -10.29 -9.77 37.41
C THR A 692 -11.16 -9.30 36.23
N LEU A 693 -10.69 -8.31 35.47
CA LEU A 693 -11.42 -7.83 34.29
C LEU A 693 -11.47 -8.89 33.18
N THR A 694 -10.35 -9.56 32.91
CA THR A 694 -10.30 -10.60 31.85
C THR A 694 -10.94 -11.93 32.25
N SER A 695 -11.16 -12.17 33.54
CA SER A 695 -11.75 -13.41 34.06
C SER A 695 -13.05 -13.15 34.84
N SER A 696 -13.73 -12.04 34.54
CA SER A 696 -14.98 -11.69 35.20
C SER A 696 -16.05 -12.76 34.95
N PRO A 697 -16.82 -13.18 35.97
CA PRO A 697 -17.95 -14.12 35.81
C PRO A 697 -19.04 -13.61 34.85
N SER A 698 -19.05 -12.32 34.54
CA SER A 698 -19.97 -11.73 33.56
C SER A 698 -19.60 -12.05 32.12
N LEU A 699 -18.39 -12.56 31.86
CA LEU A 699 -17.95 -12.97 30.53
C LEU A 699 -18.31 -14.45 30.28
N PRO A 700 -18.79 -14.81 29.08
CA PRO A 700 -19.05 -16.20 28.74
C PRO A 700 -17.76 -17.03 28.73
N GLU A 701 -16.64 -16.42 28.37
CA GLU A 701 -15.31 -17.02 28.41
C GLU A 701 -14.25 -16.02 28.90
N PRO A 702 -13.13 -16.50 29.46
CA PRO A 702 -12.00 -15.64 29.78
C PRO A 702 -11.50 -14.86 28.56
N GLY A 703 -11.37 -13.55 28.72
CA GLY A 703 -10.77 -12.70 27.72
C GLY A 703 -9.25 -12.84 27.63
N PHE A 704 -8.68 -12.30 26.55
CA PHE A 704 -7.24 -12.30 26.33
C PHE A 704 -6.49 -11.46 27.37
N PHE A 705 -5.46 -12.05 27.98
CA PHE A 705 -4.57 -11.41 28.94
C PHE A 705 -3.11 -11.71 28.60
N TRP A 706 -2.49 -10.87 27.76
CA TRP A 706 -1.12 -11.09 27.29
C TRP A 706 -0.17 -10.04 27.85
N ILE A 707 1.00 -10.49 28.31
CA ILE A 707 2.00 -9.64 28.97
C ILE A 707 3.33 -9.77 28.24
N PHE A 708 3.84 -8.67 27.71
CA PHE A 708 5.14 -8.57 27.05
C PHE A 708 6.21 -8.11 28.04
N LEU A 709 7.33 -8.84 28.08
CA LEU A 709 8.37 -8.69 29.11
C LEU A 709 9.78 -8.63 28.52
N ASP A 710 10.60 -7.74 29.10
CA ASP A 710 12.04 -7.64 28.85
C ASP A 710 12.82 -7.34 30.14
N TYR A 711 13.08 -8.38 30.92
CA TYR A 711 13.78 -8.26 32.21
C TYR A 711 15.20 -7.68 32.10
N LEU A 712 15.85 -7.79 30.93
CA LEU A 712 17.20 -7.25 30.72
C LEU A 712 17.19 -5.71 30.62
N GLN A 713 16.01 -5.12 30.36
CA GLN A 713 15.77 -3.68 30.36
C GLN A 713 15.20 -3.14 31.68
N THR A 714 15.25 -3.92 32.77
CA THR A 714 14.77 -3.43 34.08
C THR A 714 15.67 -2.29 34.60
N SER A 715 15.17 -1.06 34.58
CA SER A 715 15.94 0.16 34.89
C SER A 715 15.74 0.69 36.32
N HIS A 716 15.23 -0.15 37.22
CA HIS A 716 14.82 0.22 38.57
C HIS A 716 15.01 -0.93 39.57
N CYS A 717 14.75 -0.65 40.85
CA CYS A 717 14.87 -1.60 41.97
C CYS A 717 13.56 -1.79 42.75
N PHE A 718 12.44 -1.21 42.29
CA PHE A 718 11.16 -1.27 43.01
C PHE A 718 10.37 -2.54 42.63
N SER A 719 9.40 -2.91 43.47
CA SER A 719 8.46 -4.00 43.15
C SER A 719 7.63 -3.63 41.92
N THR A 720 7.46 -4.59 41.01
CA THR A 720 6.71 -4.39 39.77
C THR A 720 5.24 -4.78 39.87
N GLY A 721 4.86 -5.54 40.90
CA GLY A 721 3.54 -6.17 40.99
C GLY A 721 3.36 -7.38 40.04
N LEU A 722 4.42 -7.79 39.32
CA LEU A 722 4.40 -9.05 38.56
C LEU A 722 4.48 -10.25 39.52
N PRO A 723 3.80 -11.36 39.21
CA PRO A 723 3.99 -12.60 39.95
C PRO A 723 5.42 -13.13 39.82
N GLU A 724 5.78 -14.12 40.64
CA GLU A 724 7.08 -14.78 40.51
C GLU A 724 7.23 -15.40 39.12
N ALA A 725 8.44 -15.34 38.56
CA ALA A 725 8.68 -15.82 37.21
C ALA A 725 8.45 -17.34 37.04
N THR A 726 8.45 -18.10 38.13
CA THR A 726 8.05 -19.52 38.17
C THR A 726 6.57 -19.71 37.87
N TRP A 727 5.73 -18.71 38.13
CA TRP A 727 4.29 -18.72 37.90
C TRP A 727 3.90 -18.11 36.54
N HIS A 728 4.90 -17.72 35.75
CA HIS A 728 4.68 -17.33 34.37
C HIS A 728 4.57 -18.60 33.54
N ASP A 729 3.33 -18.97 33.23
CA ASP A 729 2.94 -20.10 32.38
C ASP A 729 1.58 -19.79 31.75
N PRO A 730 1.37 -20.03 30.44
CA PRO A 730 2.34 -20.39 29.40
C PRO A 730 3.27 -19.23 28.99
N VAL A 731 4.43 -19.57 28.41
CA VAL A 731 5.48 -18.59 28.04
C VAL A 731 5.98 -18.84 26.62
N GLU A 732 6.08 -17.76 25.86
CA GLU A 732 6.70 -17.74 24.53
C GLU A 732 7.89 -16.79 24.48
N SER A 733 8.82 -17.07 23.55
CA SER A 733 10.09 -16.37 23.46
C SER A 733 10.39 -15.89 22.04
N LEU A 734 10.55 -14.58 21.89
CA LEU A 734 11.00 -13.94 20.65
C LEU A 734 12.53 -13.91 20.62
N THR A 735 13.11 -14.62 19.65
CA THR A 735 14.56 -14.88 19.60
C THR A 735 15.30 -14.08 18.53
N LYS A 736 14.61 -13.55 17.51
CA LYS A 736 15.24 -12.87 16.36
C LYS A 736 15.25 -11.35 16.58
N VAL A 737 16.43 -10.76 16.71
CA VAL A 737 16.61 -9.30 16.82
C VAL A 737 16.72 -8.68 15.42
N VAL A 738 15.90 -7.67 15.14
CA VAL A 738 15.73 -7.13 13.78
C VAL A 738 16.08 -5.64 13.62
N ARG A 739 16.38 -4.94 14.71
CA ARG A 739 16.44 -3.46 14.69
C ARG A 739 17.83 -2.85 14.82
N ASN A 740 18.70 -3.40 15.68
CA ASN A 740 19.98 -2.78 16.01
C ASN A 740 21.08 -3.17 15.00
N ALA A 741 21.91 -2.20 14.61
CA ALA A 741 23.13 -2.45 13.83
C ALA A 741 24.11 -3.38 14.56
N ASN A 742 24.99 -4.03 13.79
CA ASN A 742 25.86 -5.11 14.28
C ASN A 742 26.72 -4.68 15.49
N SER A 743 27.35 -3.50 15.42
CA SER A 743 28.15 -2.97 16.53
C SER A 743 27.35 -2.74 17.82
N ILE A 744 26.13 -2.21 17.70
CA ILE A 744 25.24 -1.95 18.84
C ILE A 744 24.75 -3.27 19.44
N TYR A 745 24.37 -4.23 18.61
CA TYR A 745 23.96 -5.55 19.08
C TYR A 745 25.09 -6.30 19.77
N ASN A 746 26.31 -6.30 19.23
CA ASN A 746 27.44 -6.95 19.88
C ASN A 746 27.72 -6.33 21.26
N TYR A 747 27.61 -5.00 21.37
CA TYR A 747 27.66 -4.31 22.65
C TYR A 747 26.53 -4.77 23.59
N LEU A 748 25.28 -4.77 23.12
CA LEU A 748 24.12 -5.21 23.88
C LEU A 748 24.27 -6.66 24.36
N LYS A 749 24.63 -7.58 23.47
CA LYS A 749 24.80 -9.01 23.75
C LYS A 749 25.82 -9.21 24.86
N GLY A 750 26.99 -8.58 24.76
CA GLY A 750 28.01 -8.67 25.82
C GLY A 750 27.54 -8.11 27.17
N LYS A 751 26.74 -7.03 27.17
CA LYS A 751 26.15 -6.49 28.42
C LYS A 751 25.04 -7.39 28.97
N MET A 752 24.19 -7.94 28.12
CA MET A 752 23.11 -8.86 28.51
C MET A 752 23.68 -10.16 29.10
N GLU A 753 24.68 -10.76 28.46
CA GLU A 753 25.40 -11.93 28.98
C GLU A 753 26.02 -11.64 30.35
N ALA A 754 26.61 -10.45 30.53
CA ALA A 754 27.16 -10.03 31.82
C ALA A 754 26.09 -9.84 32.91
N ILE A 755 24.89 -9.37 32.57
CA ILE A 755 23.76 -9.26 33.50
C ILE A 755 23.30 -10.65 33.95
N VAL A 756 23.16 -11.58 33.00
CA VAL A 756 22.66 -12.94 33.28
C VAL A 756 23.69 -13.77 34.06
N LYS A 757 24.99 -13.61 33.76
CA LYS A 757 26.07 -14.29 34.48
C LYS A 757 26.24 -13.78 35.91
N TYR A 758 26.04 -12.48 36.13
CA TYR A 758 26.20 -11.82 37.42
C TYR A 758 24.96 -10.96 37.75
N PRO A 759 23.82 -11.59 38.07
CA PRO A 759 22.58 -10.87 38.30
C PRO A 759 22.62 -10.10 39.62
N THR A 760 22.34 -8.81 39.54
CA THR A 760 22.23 -7.88 40.68
C THR A 760 20.78 -7.58 41.07
N LEU A 761 19.85 -7.97 40.20
CA LEU A 761 18.40 -7.89 40.36
C LEU A 761 17.79 -9.30 40.36
N ASN A 762 16.59 -9.43 40.93
CA ASN A 762 15.83 -10.66 40.82
C ASN A 762 15.30 -10.80 39.37
N ILE A 763 15.99 -11.62 38.58
CA ILE A 763 15.65 -11.88 37.17
C ILE A 763 15.50 -13.39 36.95
N PRO A 764 14.67 -13.82 35.97
CA PRO A 764 14.51 -15.22 35.64
C PRO A 764 15.72 -15.77 34.88
N LYS A 765 16.80 -16.05 35.61
CA LYS A 765 18.14 -16.37 35.06
C LYS A 765 18.11 -17.49 34.03
N GLU A 766 17.60 -18.67 34.39
CA GLU A 766 17.61 -19.86 33.52
C GLU A 766 16.87 -19.61 32.18
N ARG A 767 15.74 -18.89 32.24
CA ARG A 767 14.96 -18.54 31.05
C ARG A 767 15.71 -17.55 30.17
N LEU A 768 16.34 -16.53 30.77
CA LEU A 768 17.12 -15.54 30.04
C LEU A 768 18.41 -16.14 29.44
N GLU A 769 19.04 -17.10 30.11
CA GLU A 769 20.17 -17.87 29.56
C GLU A 769 19.74 -18.62 28.30
N LYS A 770 18.64 -19.37 28.36
CA LYS A 770 18.09 -20.06 27.19
C LYS A 770 17.73 -19.08 26.06
N LEU A 771 17.08 -17.96 26.40
CA LEU A 771 16.72 -16.93 25.44
C LEU A 771 17.95 -16.37 24.71
N LEU A 772 19.01 -15.99 25.45
CA LEU A 772 20.25 -15.46 24.87
C LEU A 772 21.00 -16.49 24.02
N LEU A 773 20.99 -17.77 24.41
CA LEU A 773 21.60 -18.85 23.63
C LEU A 773 20.89 -19.07 22.30
N THR A 774 19.55 -18.98 22.30
CA THR A 774 18.73 -19.13 21.08
C THR A 774 18.62 -17.85 20.25
N ALA A 775 19.10 -16.72 20.77
CA ALA A 775 18.95 -15.44 20.13
C ALA A 775 19.82 -15.35 18.87
N THR A 776 19.17 -15.08 17.75
CA THR A 776 19.82 -14.83 16.47
C THR A 776 19.62 -13.39 16.06
N SER A 777 20.53 -12.89 15.22
CA SER A 777 20.50 -11.51 14.81
C SER A 777 20.53 -11.37 13.30
N ALA A 778 19.67 -10.49 12.79
CA ALA A 778 19.56 -10.15 11.39
C ALA A 778 20.44 -8.92 11.11
N HIS A 779 21.74 -9.11 10.91
CA HIS A 779 22.69 -8.00 10.74
C HIS A 779 23.20 -7.87 9.32
N ALA A 780 22.89 -6.75 8.68
CA ALA A 780 23.51 -6.34 7.42
C ALA A 780 24.33 -5.04 7.50
N VAL A 781 24.05 -4.18 8.48
CA VAL A 781 24.70 -2.87 8.61
C VAL A 781 25.59 -2.82 9.86
N GLN A 782 26.81 -2.31 9.70
CA GLN A 782 27.82 -2.30 10.76
C GLN A 782 27.45 -1.35 11.92
N GLY A 783 26.93 -0.15 11.61
CA GLY A 783 26.66 0.91 12.59
C GLY A 783 27.92 1.41 13.31
N CYS A 784 27.72 2.25 14.34
CA CYS A 784 28.82 2.72 15.20
C CYS A 784 28.43 2.75 16.69
N VAL A 785 29.36 2.37 17.55
CA VAL A 785 29.28 2.56 19.01
C VAL A 785 30.51 3.35 19.45
N GLU A 786 30.30 4.59 19.89
CA GLU A 786 31.35 5.43 20.47
C GLU A 786 31.12 5.60 21.96
N ILE A 787 32.15 5.31 22.75
CA ILE A 787 32.13 5.49 24.20
C ILE A 787 33.15 6.55 24.58
N LYS A 788 32.72 7.60 25.28
CA LYS A 788 33.58 8.65 25.82
C LYS A 788 33.47 8.65 27.33
N HIS A 789 34.63 8.73 27.99
CA HIS A 789 34.74 8.75 29.45
C HIS A 789 35.27 10.11 29.92
N ASN A 790 34.90 10.50 31.14
CA ASN A 790 35.50 11.63 31.87
C ASN A 790 35.36 12.99 31.16
N LEU A 791 34.24 13.21 30.45
CA LEU A 791 33.91 14.53 29.91
C LEU A 791 33.20 15.36 30.96
N ASP A 792 33.63 16.60 31.13
CA ASP A 792 32.91 17.56 31.96
C ASP A 792 31.59 17.98 31.27
N ARG A 793 30.72 18.68 32.01
CA ARG A 793 29.39 19.06 31.51
C ARG A 793 29.46 19.87 30.21
N ASN A 794 30.46 20.76 30.07
CA ASN A 794 30.65 21.57 28.88
C ASN A 794 31.20 20.74 27.71
N GLY A 795 32.12 19.81 27.96
CA GLY A 795 32.65 18.87 26.98
C GLY A 795 31.58 17.94 26.42
N ILE A 796 30.68 17.44 27.26
CA ILE A 796 29.49 16.65 26.85
C ILE A 796 28.63 17.47 25.88
N VAL A 797 28.28 18.71 26.26
CA VAL A 797 27.43 19.58 25.43
C VAL A 797 28.06 19.88 24.09
N LYS A 798 29.34 20.22 24.08
CA LYS A 798 30.09 20.51 22.85
C LYS A 798 30.14 19.28 21.94
N TYR A 799 30.45 18.11 22.49
CA TYR A 799 30.49 16.86 21.74
C TYR A 799 29.14 16.53 21.10
N VAL A 800 28.05 16.59 21.87
CA VAL A 800 26.70 16.30 21.37
C VAL A 800 26.30 17.29 20.28
N ALA A 801 26.54 18.60 20.48
CA ALA A 801 26.20 19.63 19.50
C ALA A 801 26.97 19.44 18.18
N GLU A 802 28.28 19.20 18.23
CA GLU A 802 29.12 18.96 17.05
C GLU A 802 28.67 17.72 16.26
N HIS A 803 28.38 16.62 16.95
CA HIS A 803 27.94 15.38 16.30
C HIS A 803 26.53 15.51 15.72
N CYS A 804 25.61 16.17 16.43
CA CYS A 804 24.29 16.48 15.88
C CYS A 804 24.41 17.29 14.58
N CYS A 805 25.25 18.33 14.55
CA CYS A 805 25.47 19.12 13.33
C CYS A 805 26.03 18.28 12.19
N ARG A 806 27.00 17.40 12.49
CA ARG A 806 27.59 16.50 11.48
C ARG A 806 26.56 15.53 10.92
N TYR A 807 25.68 14.98 11.75
CA TYR A 807 24.61 14.09 11.27
C TYR A 807 23.58 14.85 10.42
N LEU A 808 23.18 16.05 10.83
CA LEU A 808 22.29 16.89 10.01
C LEU A 808 22.93 17.24 8.65
N GLN A 809 24.24 17.53 8.61
CA GLN A 809 24.98 17.75 7.37
C GLN A 809 25.08 16.51 6.48
N LYS A 810 25.11 15.31 7.09
CA LYS A 810 25.06 14.03 6.37
C LYS A 810 23.66 13.66 5.85
N GLY A 811 22.65 14.52 6.07
CA GLY A 811 21.29 14.33 5.57
C GLY A 811 20.33 13.65 6.55
N TYR A 812 20.74 13.37 7.80
CA TYR A 812 19.82 12.89 8.82
C TYR A 812 18.87 14.01 9.25
N SER A 813 17.64 13.65 9.60
CA SER A 813 16.65 14.60 10.06
C SER A 813 16.69 14.77 11.58
N LYS A 814 16.16 15.90 12.09
CA LYS A 814 16.13 16.19 13.53
C LYS A 814 15.40 15.11 14.34
N LYS A 815 14.34 14.54 13.75
CA LYS A 815 13.55 13.46 14.36
C LYS A 815 14.32 12.14 14.49
N ASP A 816 15.45 11.97 13.81
CA ASP A 816 16.26 10.74 13.86
C ASP A 816 17.22 10.70 15.05
N ILE A 817 17.30 11.78 15.82
CA ILE A 817 18.25 11.96 16.93
C ILE A 817 17.51 12.02 18.27
N ALA A 818 17.96 11.23 19.23
CA ALA A 818 17.58 11.35 20.63
C ALA A 818 18.78 11.56 21.55
N ILE A 819 18.62 12.39 22.56
CA ILE A 819 19.56 12.62 23.66
C ILE A 819 18.86 12.15 24.92
N LEU A 820 19.42 11.13 25.57
CA LEU A 820 18.83 10.46 26.71
C LEU A 820 19.68 10.69 27.95
N CYS A 821 19.11 11.33 28.97
CA CYS A 821 19.75 11.51 30.27
C CYS A 821 19.24 10.46 31.27
N TYR A 822 20.00 10.18 32.32
CA TYR A 822 19.58 9.21 33.33
C TYR A 822 18.30 9.64 34.07
N THR A 823 18.14 10.93 34.38
CA THR A 823 16.96 11.48 35.08
C THR A 823 16.31 12.68 34.41
N ASP A 824 15.06 12.97 34.77
CA ASP A 824 14.33 14.17 34.32
C ASP A 824 14.94 15.48 34.87
N GLU A 825 15.60 15.42 36.03
CA GLU A 825 16.38 16.54 36.60
C GLU A 825 17.58 16.89 35.72
N GLU A 826 18.31 15.88 35.26
CA GLU A 826 19.43 16.10 34.33
C GLU A 826 18.95 16.63 32.98
N VAL A 827 17.82 16.15 32.48
CA VAL A 827 17.22 16.72 31.27
C VAL A 827 17.01 18.23 31.43
N LYS A 828 16.45 18.68 32.55
CA LYS A 828 16.25 20.11 32.83
C LYS A 828 17.59 20.87 32.89
N ALA A 829 18.61 20.27 33.51
CA ALA A 829 19.95 20.86 33.61
C ALA A 829 20.64 21.02 32.24
N TYR A 830 20.52 20.03 31.36
CA TYR A 830 21.15 20.05 30.03
C TYR A 830 20.34 20.82 28.99
N HIS A 831 19.02 20.95 29.15
CA HIS A 831 18.13 21.56 28.16
C HIS A 831 18.56 22.97 27.73
N GLY A 832 18.83 23.86 28.70
CA GLY A 832 19.22 25.24 28.40
C GLY A 832 20.58 25.33 27.70
N ILE A 833 21.55 24.54 28.16
CA ILE A 833 22.94 24.59 27.68
C ILE A 833 23.03 23.99 26.27
N LEU A 834 22.45 22.81 26.04
CA LEU A 834 22.39 22.16 24.72
C LEU A 834 21.63 23.03 23.71
N SER A 835 20.51 23.65 24.11
CA SER A 835 19.75 24.54 23.23
C SER A 835 20.55 25.76 22.80
N SER A 836 21.35 26.32 23.70
CA SER A 836 22.21 27.46 23.36
C SER A 836 23.33 27.04 22.39
N GLU A 837 23.94 25.88 22.59
CA GLU A 837 25.08 25.44 21.80
C GLU A 837 24.68 24.97 20.40
N ILE A 838 23.55 24.26 20.26
CA ILE A 838 23.00 23.86 18.97
C ILE A 838 22.52 25.07 18.14
N LYS A 839 22.09 26.16 18.79
CA LYS A 839 21.75 27.41 18.08
C LYS A 839 22.99 28.14 17.56
N LYS A 840 24.10 28.12 18.30
CA LYS A 840 25.37 28.75 17.89
C LYS A 840 25.95 28.09 16.63
N SER A 841 25.73 26.79 16.44
CA SER A 841 26.23 26.03 15.29
C SER A 841 25.41 26.21 13.99
N LYS A 842 24.73 27.36 13.81
CA LYS A 842 23.98 27.76 12.59
C LYS A 842 22.89 26.77 12.13
N SER A 843 22.32 26.00 13.04
CA SER A 843 21.20 25.11 12.75
C SER A 843 19.93 25.76 13.30
N ASN A 844 18.91 26.03 12.49
CA ASN A 844 17.56 26.46 12.95
C ASN A 844 16.87 25.27 13.67
N THR A 845 17.45 24.76 14.74
CA THR A 845 17.07 23.50 15.40
C THR A 845 16.57 23.79 16.80
N SER A 846 15.35 23.35 17.09
CA SER A 846 14.77 23.35 18.44
C SER A 846 14.90 21.98 19.08
N LEU A 847 15.33 21.96 20.34
CA LEU A 847 15.20 20.82 21.25
C LEU A 847 13.83 20.89 21.92
N ARG A 848 13.16 19.75 22.07
CA ARG A 848 11.94 19.65 22.88
C ARG A 848 11.93 18.33 23.66
N LYS A 849 11.28 18.37 24.83
CA LYS A 849 10.80 17.14 25.49
C LYS A 849 9.69 16.52 24.64
N LEU A 850 9.54 15.20 24.72
CA LEU A 850 8.49 14.48 24.01
C LEU A 850 7.15 14.64 24.78
N GLU A 851 6.42 15.72 24.49
CA GLU A 851 5.07 15.97 25.00
C GLU A 851 4.15 16.27 23.81
N GLY A 852 3.19 15.37 23.54
CA GLY A 852 2.08 15.66 22.61
C GLY A 852 2.28 15.30 21.12
N GLY A 853 3.22 14.42 20.75
CA GLY A 853 3.34 13.94 19.36
C GLY A 853 4.79 13.71 18.92
N LEU A 854 4.97 13.21 17.69
CA LEU A 854 6.27 13.04 17.04
C LEU A 854 6.59 14.30 16.20
N ASP A 855 6.93 15.40 16.86
CA ASP A 855 7.31 16.65 16.20
C ASP A 855 8.70 16.56 15.49
N GLU A 856 8.97 17.46 14.53
CA GLU A 856 10.24 17.61 13.78
C GLU A 856 11.42 18.15 14.62
N HIS A 857 11.67 17.56 15.78
CA HIS A 857 12.64 18.05 16.76
C HIS A 857 13.59 16.97 17.25
N ILE A 858 14.79 17.39 17.68
CA ILE A 858 15.71 16.51 18.41
C ILE A 858 15.10 16.28 19.79
N VAL A 859 14.93 15.01 20.17
CA VAL A 859 14.32 14.64 21.44
C VAL A 859 15.38 14.71 22.54
N LEU A 860 15.09 15.42 23.63
CA LEU A 860 15.85 15.36 24.86
C LEU A 860 14.93 14.88 25.98
N ASP A 861 15.16 13.66 26.48
CA ASP A 861 14.29 13.05 27.50
C ASP A 861 15.09 12.12 28.43
N SER A 862 14.44 11.58 29.47
CA SER A 862 15.05 10.58 30.34
C SER A 862 14.96 9.18 29.75
N ILE A 863 15.91 8.31 30.12
CA ILE A 863 15.97 6.91 29.68
C ILE A 863 14.65 6.18 29.99
N ARG A 864 14.06 6.48 31.15
CA ARG A 864 12.80 5.86 31.58
C ARG A 864 11.61 6.30 30.73
N ARG A 865 11.45 7.61 30.50
CA ARG A 865 10.35 8.15 29.67
C ARG A 865 10.44 7.72 28.21
N PHE A 866 11.66 7.50 27.71
CA PHE A 866 11.91 7.04 26.35
C PHE A 866 11.85 5.50 26.20
N SER A 867 11.47 4.76 27.25
CA SER A 867 11.36 3.31 27.17
C SER A 867 10.21 2.86 26.23
N GLY A 868 10.48 1.82 25.43
CA GLY A 868 9.63 1.38 24.32
C GLY A 868 9.76 2.19 23.03
N LEU A 869 10.52 3.31 23.03
CA LEU A 869 10.77 4.14 21.85
C LEU A 869 12.19 3.95 21.30
N GLU A 870 12.44 4.43 20.08
CA GLU A 870 13.72 4.27 19.39
C GLU A 870 14.01 5.40 18.39
N ARG A 871 15.30 5.57 18.04
CA ARG A 871 15.83 6.52 17.05
C ARG A 871 17.05 5.95 16.31
N SER A 872 17.34 6.49 15.14
CA SER A 872 18.52 6.08 14.35
C SER A 872 19.82 6.42 15.07
N ILE A 873 19.88 7.58 15.73
CA ILE A 873 21.04 8.08 16.46
C ILE A 873 20.64 8.38 17.90
N VAL A 874 21.39 7.85 18.87
CA VAL A 874 21.16 8.09 20.29
C VAL A 874 22.44 8.52 21.00
N PHE A 875 22.33 9.61 21.77
CA PHE A 875 23.32 10.05 22.74
C PHE A 875 22.85 9.69 24.15
N GLY A 876 23.52 8.76 24.82
CA GLY A 876 23.27 8.42 26.21
C GLY A 876 24.20 9.19 27.14
N ILE A 877 23.64 10.07 27.97
CA ILE A 877 24.36 10.80 29.02
C ILE A 877 24.08 10.10 30.34
N ILE A 878 25.10 9.42 30.88
CA ILE A 878 25.00 8.72 32.17
C ILE A 878 25.96 9.39 33.14
N PRO A 879 25.49 9.84 34.31
CA PRO A 879 26.37 10.49 35.28
C PRO A 879 27.39 9.52 35.86
N GLN A 880 28.55 10.05 36.25
CA GLN A 880 29.65 9.29 36.85
C GLN A 880 29.23 8.55 38.14
N SER A 881 28.27 9.13 38.88
CA SER A 881 27.67 8.53 40.07
C SER A 881 26.17 8.74 40.09
N PHE A 882 25.41 7.68 40.41
CA PHE A 882 23.97 7.77 40.63
C PHE A 882 23.46 6.67 41.60
N PRO A 883 22.26 6.83 42.17
CA PRO A 883 21.71 5.85 43.12
C PRO A 883 21.61 4.45 42.52
N PHE A 884 22.04 3.44 43.28
CA PHE A 884 22.01 2.03 42.88
C PHE A 884 22.86 1.69 41.65
N GLN A 885 23.87 2.52 41.31
CA GLN A 885 24.77 2.27 40.18
C GLN A 885 25.37 0.85 40.18
N GLU A 886 25.81 0.34 41.33
CA GLU A 886 26.32 -1.03 41.46
C GLU A 886 25.29 -2.10 41.10
N ARG A 887 23.99 -1.81 41.29
CA ARG A 887 22.89 -2.74 41.04
C ARG A 887 22.31 -2.65 39.64
N ILE A 888 22.21 -1.47 39.02
CA ILE A 888 21.44 -1.29 37.77
C ILE A 888 22.21 -0.66 36.60
N LEU A 889 23.49 -0.30 36.77
CA LEU A 889 24.27 0.33 35.69
C LEU A 889 24.27 -0.49 34.39
N ARG A 890 24.45 -1.82 34.49
CA ARG A 890 24.46 -2.70 33.31
C ARG A 890 23.12 -2.68 32.58
N ASN A 891 22.01 -2.74 33.32
CA ASN A 891 20.66 -2.68 32.76
C ASN A 891 20.38 -1.31 32.13
N ILE A 892 20.83 -0.21 32.74
CA ILE A 892 20.69 1.14 32.18
C ILE A 892 21.44 1.24 30.85
N LEU A 893 22.66 0.71 30.78
CA LEU A 893 23.43 0.68 29.52
C LEU A 893 22.70 -0.10 28.42
N VAL A 894 22.09 -1.25 28.77
CA VAL A 894 21.23 -2.01 27.85
C VAL A 894 20.01 -1.18 27.44
N CYS A 895 19.36 -0.50 28.39
CA CYS A 895 18.21 0.35 28.12
C CYS A 895 18.55 1.45 27.13
N VAL A 896 19.65 2.18 27.31
CA VAL A 896 20.08 3.26 26.41
C VAL A 896 20.47 2.72 25.04
N ALA A 897 21.36 1.72 25.02
CA ALA A 897 21.90 1.18 23.79
C ALA A 897 20.80 0.60 22.89
N SER A 898 19.78 -0.02 23.48
CA SER A 898 18.66 -0.58 22.73
C SER A 898 17.81 0.44 21.97
N ARG A 899 17.85 1.72 22.37
CA ARG A 899 17.07 2.79 21.72
C ARG A 899 17.70 3.26 20.41
N ALA A 900 18.95 2.84 20.15
CA ALA A 900 19.73 3.22 18.99
C ALA A 900 19.65 2.17 17.89
N ASN A 901 19.19 2.56 16.69
CA ASN A 901 19.13 1.64 15.55
C ASN A 901 20.47 1.59 14.80
N LEU A 902 21.15 2.73 14.60
CA LEU A 902 22.33 2.82 13.72
C LEU A 902 23.60 3.33 14.44
N ASN A 903 23.52 4.44 15.17
CA ASN A 903 24.65 5.04 15.85
C ASN A 903 24.35 5.28 17.33
N LEU A 904 25.27 4.83 18.18
CA LEU A 904 25.19 5.00 19.63
C LEU A 904 26.42 5.75 20.15
N HIS A 905 26.17 6.84 20.86
CA HIS A 905 27.19 7.58 21.59
C HIS A 905 26.90 7.47 23.09
N LEU A 906 27.79 6.85 23.85
CA LEU A 906 27.70 6.77 25.31
C LEU A 906 28.70 7.72 25.95
N LEU A 907 28.18 8.63 26.77
CA LEU A 907 28.95 9.64 27.50
C LEU A 907 28.87 9.27 28.99
N LEU A 908 29.99 8.75 29.51
CA LEU A 908 30.13 8.10 30.81
C LEU A 908 31.04 8.86 31.77
#